data_AF-A0A9D4TWP3-F1
#
_entry.id   AF-A0A9D4TWP3-F1
#
_cell.length_a   1.000
_cell.length_b   1.000
_cell.length_c   1.000
_cell.angle_alpha   90.00
_cell.angle_beta   90.00
_cell.angle_gamma   90.00
#
_symmetry.space_group_name_H-M   'P 1'
#
loop_
_entity.id
_entity.type
_entity.pdbx_description
1 polymer ?
#
loop_
_entity_poly.entity_id
_entity_poly.type
_entity_poly.pdbx_seq_one_letter_code
_entity_poly.pdbx_strand_id
1 'polypeptide(L)'
;MGCVSIRLGLLLALVGAAHAADGSLSAASFASAQFAAAQAGDDIVESAAAGANKPVEQIYLPKNRGMDWTFAGYREGKVRYFPYPPVAYNVRFQRFGAKGDGKTDDTAALQRAVAAANANPQGGVIYLPAGTYVLRKPLVITQTKVVLRGDGEGKTTIYIPVSLSDVFQGTWARSTSGAIFSQWSSGGAFINFEGKRQRSRTTKTFLGRIRGGQAVPRYSTVIPVSSTALFKAGQRIRIFVNDASTASRRRLLATPKAPAVAASATAGGASASAGGVKLSVKGPPAWVKQHPVYQAAVRGIASLGEPQDGLTPAQAAAADAQFAANNADSGVQASAAPGTIVAWLYGGNMVDSGPAAGVINPDEIQCHAVIKAVGAGTITLDRPLCFTFGAKWSSSIHLEQPTMQDSGVEKLTIRFKHTINMPHHGDKGYNALSISYATNFWVRNVTFINMDNGLLLNWCDRSTITDVKCGVTLPRVNSFHPDARNGHHALSITESHNNILRRFSMRNTYIHDVTVTSGSSMNVIMEGKGIDVNLDHHRTAPWANLFSDISLGAGRRPFASGGKKSRGAYSGLLNTYYNLRKRDGQPVRMPACSFGPLLNFVGRYTGGKCPSTAWYVAALPKGAPANLYWAQVAAKARKAGR
;
A
#
# COMPACT_ATOMS: atom_id res chain seq x y z
N MET A 1 -11.82 -34.06 72.87
CA MET A 1 -13.17 -34.73 72.63
C MET A 1 -13.52 -34.69 71.14
N GLY A 2 -12.78 -35.57 70.38
CA GLY A 2 -13.07 -36.80 69.62
C GLY A 2 -13.72 -36.48 68.26
N CYS A 3 -12.93 -36.76 67.14
CA CYS A 3 -12.85 -37.93 66.24
C CYS A 3 -13.52 -37.60 64.90
N VAL A 4 -12.75 -37.65 63.76
CA VAL A 4 -12.23 -38.54 62.70
C VAL A 4 -13.27 -38.61 61.56
N SER A 5 -12.79 -38.30 60.29
CA SER A 5 -12.57 -39.33 59.23
C SER A 5 -12.23 -38.65 57.92
N ILE A 6 -10.98 -38.91 57.37
CA ILE A 6 -10.10 -39.39 56.28
C ILE A 6 -10.90 -40.25 55.29
N ARG A 7 -10.80 -39.85 53.91
CA ARG A 7 -10.46 -40.87 52.87
C ARG A 7 -9.87 -40.15 51.64
N LEU A 8 -8.53 -40.35 51.32
CA LEU A 8 -7.50 -40.80 50.36
C LEU A 8 -7.95 -42.04 49.59
N GLY A 9 -8.17 -41.94 48.24
CA GLY A 9 -7.91 -43.10 47.35
C GLY A 9 -7.12 -42.66 46.11
N LEU A 10 -5.79 -43.01 46.03
CA LEU A 10 -4.76 -43.63 45.17
C LEU A 10 -5.28 -44.90 44.50
N LEU A 11 -5.28 -44.96 43.11
CA LEU A 11 -4.93 -46.21 42.40
C LEU A 11 -4.29 -45.88 41.05
N LEU A 12 -2.92 -46.19 40.86
CA LEU A 12 -2.06 -47.26 40.32
C LEU A 12 -1.94 -47.14 38.80
N ALA A 13 -0.72 -46.77 38.31
CA ALA A 13 0.41 -47.12 37.42
C ALA A 13 0.24 -48.53 36.84
N LEU A 14 -0.04 -48.63 35.51
CA LEU A 14 0.56 -49.71 34.68
C LEU A 14 1.36 -49.10 33.52
N VAL A 15 2.74 -49.18 33.61
CA VAL A 15 3.94 -49.51 32.81
C VAL A 15 3.64 -50.67 31.85
N GLY A 16 3.54 -50.44 30.53
CA GLY A 16 4.10 -51.39 29.53
C GLY A 16 4.93 -50.64 28.48
N ALA A 17 6.26 -50.67 28.59
CA ALA A 17 7.44 -50.78 27.70
C ALA A 17 7.17 -51.75 26.53
N ALA A 18 7.29 -51.25 25.23
CA ALA A 18 8.34 -51.49 24.21
C ALA A 18 7.70 -51.48 22.81
N HIS A 19 8.21 -50.53 21.91
CA HIS A 19 9.06 -50.79 20.73
C HIS A 19 8.63 -49.86 19.58
N ALA A 20 9.50 -48.84 19.20
CA ALA A 20 10.17 -48.28 18.00
C ALA A 20 9.44 -48.67 16.72
N ALA A 21 8.79 -47.59 16.09
CA ALA A 21 8.91 -47.50 14.61
C ALA A 21 8.21 -46.23 14.12
N ASP A 22 8.96 -45.13 13.77
CA ASP A 22 9.07 -44.42 12.48
C ASP A 22 7.70 -43.97 11.98
N GLY A 23 7.41 -42.61 12.06
CA GLY A 23 6.83 -42.11 10.76
C GLY A 23 5.77 -41.04 11.04
N SER A 24 6.16 -39.71 11.18
CA SER A 24 5.68 -38.55 10.41
C SER A 24 4.82 -37.64 11.31
N LEU A 25 5.47 -36.91 12.17
CA LEU A 25 4.81 -35.72 12.75
C LEU A 25 4.60 -34.65 11.66
N SER A 26 3.49 -34.73 10.88
CA SER A 26 2.87 -33.85 9.87
C SER A 26 2.87 -32.39 10.31
N ALA A 27 3.75 -31.44 9.82
CA ALA A 27 3.86 -30.01 9.47
C ALA A 27 2.55 -29.26 9.72
N ALA A 28 1.42 -29.92 10.23
CA ALA A 28 0.14 -29.24 10.55
C ALA A 28 0.01 -29.00 12.06
N SER A 29 1.03 -29.36 12.90
CA SER A 29 0.93 -29.16 14.36
C SER A 29 1.88 -28.04 14.80
N PHE A 30 2.49 -27.32 13.75
CA PHE A 30 3.36 -26.21 14.19
C PHE A 30 2.74 -24.87 13.80
N ALA A 31 1.61 -24.83 13.00
CA ALA A 31 0.99 -23.52 12.66
C ALA A 31 -0.20 -23.24 13.58
N SER A 32 -0.53 -24.23 14.46
CA SER A 32 -1.65 -24.02 15.42
C SER A 32 -1.10 -23.68 16.82
N ALA A 33 0.28 -23.65 16.99
CA ALA A 33 0.80 -23.31 18.34
C ALA A 33 1.35 -21.88 18.34
N GLN A 34 1.20 -21.06 17.19
CA GLN A 34 1.64 -19.65 17.21
C GLN A 34 0.42 -18.71 17.16
N PHE A 35 -0.79 -19.24 17.40
CA PHE A 35 -1.88 -18.26 17.52
C PHE A 35 -3.03 -18.86 18.32
N ALA A 36 -2.71 -19.73 19.43
CA ALA A 36 -3.78 -20.21 20.35
C ALA A 36 -4.63 -19.05 20.86
N ALA A 37 -5.82 -18.71 20.18
CA ALA A 37 -7.23 -18.39 20.52
C ALA A 37 -7.33 -17.58 21.80
N ALA A 38 -6.93 -16.28 21.79
CA ALA A 38 -7.51 -15.27 22.71
C ALA A 38 -8.99 -15.04 22.40
N GLN A 39 -9.82 -16.08 22.35
CA GLN A 39 -11.26 -15.69 22.34
C GLN A 39 -11.94 -16.20 23.60
N ALA A 40 -12.06 -15.34 24.66
CA ALA A 40 -13.36 -15.06 25.32
C ALA A 40 -13.15 -14.93 26.83
N GLY A 41 -13.08 -13.58 27.41
CA GLY A 41 -14.11 -12.73 28.06
C GLY A 41 -14.06 -12.89 29.60
N ASP A 42 -13.41 -11.87 30.28
CA ASP A 42 -14.16 -11.05 31.26
C ASP A 42 -13.37 -9.75 31.53
N ASP A 43 -13.81 -8.53 30.94
CA ASP A 43 -13.90 -7.16 31.51
C ASP A 43 -12.60 -6.77 32.21
N ILE A 44 -11.50 -6.69 31.46
CA ILE A 44 -10.61 -5.78 32.24
C ILE A 44 -10.48 -4.45 31.50
N VAL A 45 -11.49 -3.60 31.55
CA VAL A 45 -11.24 -2.17 31.25
C VAL A 45 -9.89 -1.73 31.85
N GLU A 46 -8.81 -2.14 31.20
CA GLU A 46 -7.48 -1.70 31.73
C GLU A 46 -7.33 -0.18 31.60
N SER A 47 -7.15 0.53 32.75
CA SER A 47 -6.90 1.97 32.91
C SER A 47 -5.68 2.42 32.09
N ALA A 48 -5.65 3.58 31.36
CA ALA A 48 -4.60 4.31 30.61
C ALA A 48 -3.23 4.21 31.30
N ALA A 49 -3.21 4.01 32.72
CA ALA A 49 -1.95 3.94 33.51
C ALA A 49 -1.33 2.54 33.45
N ALA A 50 -2.10 1.46 32.99
CA ALA A 50 -1.60 0.07 32.89
C ALA A 50 -0.96 -0.17 31.53
N GLY A 51 -1.03 0.76 30.52
CA GLY A 51 -0.47 0.65 29.15
C GLY A 51 0.92 1.27 29.06
N ALA A 52 1.39 2.12 30.07
CA ALA A 52 2.65 2.91 29.98
C ALA A 52 3.87 2.02 30.24
N ASN A 53 3.72 0.69 30.75
CA ASN A 53 4.89 -0.20 30.96
C ASN A 53 4.87 -1.37 29.99
N LYS A 54 4.00 -1.32 28.99
CA LYS A 54 3.96 -2.41 27.99
C LYS A 54 4.82 -2.03 26.78
N PRO A 55 5.36 -3.12 26.17
CA PRO A 55 6.05 -2.81 24.91
C PRO A 55 5.16 -1.98 23.96
N VAL A 56 5.86 -1.03 23.22
CA VAL A 56 5.15 -0.03 22.40
C VAL A 56 4.10 -0.74 21.52
N GLU A 57 4.29 -1.94 21.02
CA GLU A 57 3.36 -2.63 20.09
C GLU A 57 2.15 -3.19 20.85
N GLN A 58 2.19 -3.10 22.12
CA GLN A 58 1.06 -3.68 22.88
C GLN A 58 0.23 -2.58 23.54
N ILE A 59 0.67 -1.42 23.22
CA ILE A 59 -0.13 -0.33 23.85
C ILE A 59 -1.55 -0.38 23.29
N TYR A 60 -2.59 -0.72 24.21
CA TYR A 60 -4.05 -0.79 23.96
C TYR A 60 -4.39 -1.94 23.02
N LEU A 61 -3.39 -2.78 22.75
CA LEU A 61 -3.67 -4.04 22.04
C LEU A 61 -3.04 -5.22 22.79
N PRO A 62 -3.59 -6.39 22.67
CA PRO A 62 -3.03 -7.57 23.35
C PRO A 62 -1.70 -8.01 22.71
N LYS A 63 -1.12 -8.90 23.51
CA LYS A 63 0.16 -9.44 23.00
C LYS A 63 -0.04 -10.09 21.62
N ASN A 64 0.88 -9.70 20.61
CA ASN A 64 0.99 -10.32 19.27
C ASN A 64 -0.07 -9.78 18.32
N ARG A 65 -0.74 -8.62 18.82
CA ARG A 65 -1.76 -8.10 17.89
C ARG A 65 -1.32 -6.73 17.36
N GLY A 66 -0.31 -6.15 18.00
CA GLY A 66 0.05 -4.77 17.60
C GLY A 66 1.42 -4.74 16.93
N MET A 67 1.68 -3.55 16.24
CA MET A 67 3.00 -3.22 15.67
C MET A 67 3.53 -1.93 16.30
N ASP A 68 4.91 -1.81 16.25
CA ASP A 68 5.46 -0.49 16.61
C ASP A 68 5.41 0.44 15.38
N TRP A 69 4.29 1.23 15.33
CA TRP A 69 4.09 2.07 14.13
C TRP A 69 4.86 3.40 14.27
N THR A 70 5.71 3.52 15.33
CA THR A 70 6.40 4.81 15.54
C THR A 70 7.56 4.94 14.54
N PHE A 71 7.74 3.93 13.77
CA PHE A 71 8.83 4.06 12.78
C PHE A 71 8.26 4.55 11.44
N ALA A 72 6.94 4.78 11.39
CA ALA A 72 6.36 5.34 10.15
C ALA A 72 6.59 6.86 10.05
N GLY A 73 6.72 7.30 8.78
CA GLY A 73 6.77 8.75 8.53
C GLY A 73 8.18 9.22 8.19
N TYR A 74 8.24 10.41 7.65
CA TYR A 74 9.53 11.04 7.29
C TYR A 74 10.57 10.84 8.39
N ARG A 75 11.66 10.13 7.92
CA ARG A 75 12.82 9.81 8.81
C ARG A 75 12.36 9.06 10.05
N GLU A 76 11.35 8.19 9.78
CA GLU A 76 10.83 7.28 10.81
C GLU A 76 10.20 8.03 11.99
N GLY A 77 9.69 9.19 11.64
CA GLY A 77 8.95 9.94 12.69
C GLY A 77 9.88 10.60 13.69
N LYS A 78 11.22 10.63 13.37
CA LYS A 78 12.21 11.13 14.35
C LYS A 78 12.40 12.64 14.17
N VAL A 79 11.87 13.10 13.09
CA VAL A 79 11.99 14.56 12.93
C VAL A 79 10.58 15.15 12.90
N ARG A 80 10.60 16.41 13.57
CA ARG A 80 9.25 17.01 13.74
C ARG A 80 8.89 17.88 12.53
N TYR A 81 10.01 18.30 11.77
CA TYR A 81 9.70 19.24 10.68
C TYR A 81 10.38 18.75 9.39
N PHE A 82 9.63 19.07 8.36
CA PHE A 82 10.23 18.75 7.05
C PHE A 82 11.31 19.79 6.70
N PRO A 83 12.27 19.32 5.86
CA PRO A 83 13.25 20.32 5.44
C PRO A 83 12.61 21.45 4.62
N TYR A 84 13.17 22.73 4.81
CA TYR A 84 12.72 23.90 4.03
C TYR A 84 13.92 24.51 3.29
N PRO A 85 14.38 23.77 2.21
CA PRO A 85 15.57 24.22 1.50
C PRO A 85 15.31 25.52 0.70
N PRO A 86 16.37 26.31 0.48
CA PRO A 86 16.17 27.57 -0.25
C PRO A 86 15.78 27.35 -1.71
N VAL A 87 15.10 28.36 -2.21
CA VAL A 87 14.62 28.31 -3.61
C VAL A 87 15.84 28.39 -4.55
N ALA A 88 15.80 27.38 -5.50
CA ALA A 88 16.92 27.36 -6.47
C ALA A 88 16.42 27.71 -7.87
N TYR A 89 15.16 27.32 -8.16
CA TYR A 89 14.66 27.50 -9.52
C TYR A 89 13.29 28.18 -9.48
N ASN A 90 13.35 29.56 -9.52
CA ASN A 90 12.07 30.27 -9.69
C ASN A 90 11.63 30.25 -11.16
N VAL A 91 10.38 29.68 -11.34
CA VAL A 91 10.01 29.33 -12.74
C VAL A 91 9.70 30.63 -13.51
N ARG A 92 9.62 31.82 -12.86
CA ARG A 92 9.31 33.08 -13.58
C ARG A 92 10.60 33.79 -14.01
N PHE A 93 11.65 33.33 -13.42
CA PHE A 93 12.89 33.97 -13.91
C PHE A 93 13.01 33.81 -15.43
N GLN A 94 13.81 34.81 -15.95
CA GLN A 94 13.88 34.92 -17.42
C GLN A 94 14.40 33.61 -18.04
N ARG A 95 15.27 32.92 -17.36
CA ARG A 95 15.86 31.71 -17.96
C ARG A 95 14.82 30.60 -18.12
N PHE A 96 13.67 30.64 -17.32
CA PHE A 96 12.65 29.58 -17.49
C PHE A 96 11.41 30.16 -18.19
N GLY A 97 10.90 31.43 -17.60
CA GLY A 97 10.00 32.23 -18.46
C GLY A 97 8.54 31.87 -18.21
N ALA A 98 8.18 31.14 -17.10
CA ALA A 98 6.74 30.88 -16.86
C ALA A 98 5.97 32.17 -16.57
N LYS A 99 4.72 32.23 -17.11
CA LYS A 99 3.92 33.46 -16.89
C LYS A 99 2.98 33.30 -15.68
N GLY A 100 2.40 32.11 -15.55
CA GLY A 100 1.52 31.83 -14.39
C GLY A 100 0.23 32.67 -14.46
N ASP A 101 -0.27 32.97 -15.67
CA ASP A 101 -1.44 33.88 -15.79
C ASP A 101 -2.70 33.09 -16.09
N GLY A 102 -2.56 31.71 -16.11
CA GLY A 102 -3.78 30.88 -16.27
C GLY A 102 -4.14 30.72 -17.75
N LYS A 103 -3.36 31.42 -18.62
CA LYS A 103 -3.71 31.38 -20.05
C LYS A 103 -2.52 30.85 -20.86
N THR A 104 -1.34 31.38 -20.53
CA THR A 104 -0.15 30.96 -21.27
C THR A 104 0.24 29.52 -20.92
N ASP A 105 0.45 28.75 -22.06
CA ASP A 105 0.97 27.40 -21.78
C ASP A 105 2.39 27.48 -21.17
N ASP A 106 2.49 27.04 -19.86
CA ASP A 106 3.79 27.19 -19.13
C ASP A 106 4.54 25.85 -19.12
N THR A 107 4.19 25.04 -20.02
CA THR A 107 4.75 23.67 -19.98
C THR A 107 6.27 23.73 -20.22
N ALA A 108 6.69 24.39 -21.25
CA ALA A 108 8.14 24.39 -21.57
C ALA A 108 8.95 25.04 -20.44
N ALA A 109 8.38 26.09 -19.90
CA ALA A 109 9.11 26.75 -18.78
C ALA A 109 9.25 25.81 -17.57
N LEU A 110 8.22 25.14 -17.24
CA LEU A 110 8.31 24.21 -16.08
C LEU A 110 9.24 23.03 -16.40
N GLN A 111 9.25 22.54 -17.64
CA GLN A 111 10.17 21.43 -17.99
C GLN A 111 11.62 21.90 -17.94
N ARG A 112 11.88 23.10 -18.34
CA ARG A 112 13.27 23.60 -18.20
C ARG A 112 13.70 23.67 -16.74
N ALA A 113 12.77 24.15 -15.88
CA ALA A 113 13.15 24.19 -14.44
C ALA A 113 13.41 22.77 -13.91
N VAL A 114 12.58 21.84 -14.32
CA VAL A 114 12.77 20.45 -13.86
C VAL A 114 14.10 19.91 -14.41
N ALA A 115 14.31 20.21 -15.70
CA ALA A 115 15.60 19.75 -16.28
C ALA A 115 16.78 20.33 -15.50
N ALA A 116 16.73 21.57 -15.14
CA ALA A 116 17.82 22.17 -14.35
C ALA A 116 17.97 21.49 -12.98
N ALA A 117 16.85 21.21 -12.38
CA ALA A 117 16.92 20.53 -11.05
C ALA A 117 17.48 19.11 -11.21
N ASN A 118 17.07 18.44 -12.23
CA ASN A 118 17.55 17.04 -12.41
C ASN A 118 19.06 17.03 -12.69
N ALA A 119 19.56 18.05 -13.27
CA ALA A 119 20.99 18.07 -13.62
C ALA A 119 21.85 18.50 -12.43
N ASN A 120 21.18 18.88 -11.31
CA ASN A 120 21.93 19.37 -10.14
C ASN A 120 21.99 18.27 -9.07
N PRO A 121 23.19 17.82 -8.78
CA PRO A 121 23.34 16.72 -7.80
C PRO A 121 22.89 17.14 -6.39
N GLN A 122 22.82 18.45 -6.18
CA GLN A 122 22.37 18.89 -4.83
C GLN A 122 20.85 19.07 -4.78
N GLY A 123 20.22 18.86 -5.89
CA GLY A 123 18.76 19.08 -5.93
C GLY A 123 18.41 20.57 -5.83
N GLY A 124 17.22 20.88 -5.32
CA GLY A 124 16.83 22.29 -5.16
C GLY A 124 15.30 22.43 -5.25
N VAL A 125 14.96 23.64 -4.82
CA VAL A 125 13.49 23.90 -4.84
C VAL A 125 13.11 24.56 -6.18
N ILE A 126 12.18 23.76 -6.88
CA ILE A 126 11.49 24.42 -8.01
C ILE A 126 10.29 25.22 -7.48
N TYR A 127 10.50 26.56 -7.59
CA TYR A 127 9.53 27.43 -6.91
C TYR A 127 8.55 28.02 -7.94
N LEU A 128 7.20 27.75 -7.67
CA LEU A 128 6.12 28.38 -8.46
C LEU A 128 5.42 29.47 -7.63
N PRO A 129 5.83 30.79 -7.89
CA PRO A 129 5.12 31.84 -7.13
C PRO A 129 3.61 31.84 -7.41
N ALA A 130 2.87 32.65 -6.56
CA ALA A 130 1.41 32.71 -6.74
C ALA A 130 1.06 32.95 -8.21
N GLY A 131 0.10 32.22 -8.69
CA GLY A 131 -0.37 32.29 -10.09
C GLY A 131 -0.97 30.95 -10.53
N THR A 132 -1.50 31.01 -11.74
CA THR A 132 -2.00 29.74 -12.34
C THR A 132 -1.15 29.36 -13.55
N TYR A 133 -0.58 28.14 -13.44
CA TYR A 133 0.38 27.68 -14.46
C TYR A 133 -0.26 26.53 -15.24
N VAL A 134 -0.43 26.81 -16.60
CA VAL A 134 -1.09 25.78 -17.45
C VAL A 134 -0.03 24.74 -17.85
N LEU A 135 -0.34 23.47 -17.53
CA LEU A 135 0.56 22.35 -17.86
C LEU A 135 -0.16 21.38 -18.80
N ARG A 136 0.52 21.00 -19.91
CA ARG A 136 -0.19 20.14 -20.89
C ARG A 136 0.61 18.86 -21.13
N LYS A 137 1.90 18.93 -20.55
CA LYS A 137 2.71 17.69 -20.62
C LYS A 137 3.33 17.40 -19.25
N PRO A 138 3.58 16.04 -19.04
CA PRO A 138 4.01 15.63 -17.69
C PRO A 138 5.42 16.14 -17.36
N LEU A 139 5.63 16.31 -16.05
CA LEU A 139 6.97 16.61 -15.48
C LEU A 139 7.54 15.35 -14.81
N VAL A 140 8.88 15.12 -15.17
CA VAL A 140 9.50 13.92 -14.57
C VAL A 140 10.75 14.37 -13.80
N ILE A 141 10.65 14.09 -12.50
CA ILE A 141 11.78 14.48 -11.62
C ILE A 141 12.48 13.18 -11.19
N THR A 142 13.79 13.09 -11.51
CA THR A 142 14.53 11.84 -11.23
C THR A 142 15.66 12.11 -10.23
N GLN A 143 15.89 13.46 -10.03
CA GLN A 143 16.96 13.80 -9.09
C GLN A 143 16.40 13.88 -7.66
N THR A 144 17.28 13.37 -6.61
CA THR A 144 16.85 13.43 -5.19
C THR A 144 17.00 14.85 -4.63
N LYS A 145 16.28 15.21 -3.57
CA LYS A 145 16.37 16.48 -2.82
C LYS A 145 15.77 17.63 -3.65
N VAL A 146 14.83 17.19 -4.50
CA VAL A 146 14.11 18.24 -5.25
C VAL A 146 12.70 18.40 -4.63
N VAL A 147 12.40 19.77 -4.51
CA VAL A 147 11.07 20.07 -3.95
C VAL A 147 10.33 20.98 -4.94
N LEU A 148 9.13 20.51 -5.26
CA LEU A 148 8.21 21.42 -5.95
C LEU A 148 7.34 22.19 -4.95
N ARG A 149 7.51 23.58 -5.08
CA ARG A 149 6.91 24.36 -3.98
C ARG A 149 6.14 25.55 -4.56
N GLY A 150 4.88 25.74 -4.07
CA GLY A 150 4.09 26.95 -4.41
C GLY A 150 4.01 27.93 -3.25
N ASP A 151 3.07 28.88 -3.28
CA ASP A 151 2.91 29.90 -2.22
C ASP A 151 1.72 29.55 -1.33
N GLY A 152 1.11 28.35 -1.68
CA GLY A 152 0.01 27.91 -0.78
C GLY A 152 -1.20 27.47 -1.63
N GLU A 153 -2.02 26.70 -0.89
CA GLU A 153 -3.28 26.27 -1.53
C GLU A 153 -4.14 27.47 -1.93
N GLY A 154 -4.63 27.50 -3.30
CA GLY A 154 -5.50 28.60 -3.78
C GLY A 154 -4.66 29.79 -4.24
N LYS A 155 -3.34 29.83 -3.83
CA LYS A 155 -2.48 30.93 -4.31
C LYS A 155 -1.68 30.48 -5.55
N THR A 156 -1.17 29.24 -5.43
CA THR A 156 -0.47 28.68 -6.60
C THR A 156 -1.29 27.51 -7.14
N THR A 157 -1.62 27.58 -8.51
CA THR A 157 -2.37 26.47 -9.11
C THR A 157 -1.63 26.00 -10.37
N ILE A 158 -1.37 24.71 -10.32
CA ILE A 158 -1.05 24.10 -11.63
C ILE A 158 -2.35 23.58 -12.28
N TYR A 159 -2.74 24.25 -13.40
CA TYR A 159 -3.99 23.87 -14.09
C TYR A 159 -3.65 22.98 -15.29
N ILE A 160 -4.33 21.81 -15.38
CA ILE A 160 -4.04 20.84 -16.46
C ILE A 160 -5.33 20.63 -17.26
N PRO A 161 -5.36 21.10 -18.51
CA PRO A 161 -6.62 21.07 -19.28
C PRO A 161 -6.68 19.84 -20.21
N VAL A 162 -5.68 19.00 -20.02
CA VAL A 162 -5.67 17.82 -20.91
C VAL A 162 -5.53 16.56 -20.04
N SER A 163 -6.02 15.41 -20.60
CA SER A 163 -5.78 14.11 -19.93
C SER A 163 -4.52 13.43 -20.47
N LEU A 164 -4.05 12.41 -19.74
CA LEU A 164 -2.88 11.63 -20.23
C LEU A 164 -3.23 10.87 -21.50
N SER A 165 -4.44 10.55 -21.62
CA SER A 165 -4.83 9.90 -22.90
C SER A 165 -4.77 10.88 -24.06
N ASP A 166 -5.04 12.20 -23.80
CA ASP A 166 -4.88 13.21 -24.87
C ASP A 166 -3.41 13.40 -25.23
N VAL A 167 -2.58 13.20 -24.17
CA VAL A 167 -1.14 13.49 -24.39
C VAL A 167 -0.48 12.26 -25.04
N PHE A 168 -0.85 11.01 -24.49
CA PHE A 168 -0.23 9.77 -24.96
C PHE A 168 -1.27 8.98 -25.77
N GLN A 169 -1.21 9.06 -27.17
CA GLN A 169 -2.24 8.42 -28.03
C GLN A 169 -2.07 6.90 -28.04
N GLY A 170 -3.18 6.12 -28.14
CA GLY A 170 -3.15 4.65 -28.34
C GLY A 170 -3.13 3.89 -27.00
N THR A 171 -3.57 4.55 -25.91
CA THR A 171 -3.32 3.94 -24.58
C THR A 171 -4.62 3.34 -24.04
N TRP A 172 -5.59 3.30 -24.91
CA TRP A 172 -6.85 2.66 -24.50
C TRP A 172 -6.94 1.27 -25.14
N ALA A 173 -7.35 0.36 -24.21
CA ALA A 173 -7.52 -0.99 -24.77
C ALA A 173 -8.96 -1.49 -24.52
N ARG A 174 -9.27 -2.28 -25.53
CA ARG A 174 -10.58 -2.96 -25.40
C ARG A 174 -10.35 -4.43 -24.99
N SER A 175 -10.92 -4.70 -23.82
CA SER A 175 -10.81 -6.09 -23.34
C SER A 175 -11.60 -7.07 -24.30
N THR A 176 -11.29 -8.53 -24.12
CA THR A 176 -11.96 -9.61 -24.89
C THR A 176 -13.48 -9.57 -24.64
N SER A 177 -13.85 -8.83 -23.54
CA SER A 177 -15.26 -8.68 -23.16
C SER A 177 -15.85 -7.34 -23.67
N GLY A 178 -14.96 -6.42 -24.32
CA GLY A 178 -15.36 -5.14 -24.97
C GLY A 178 -15.31 -3.95 -24.03
N ALA A 179 -14.78 -4.12 -22.71
CA ALA A 179 -14.58 -3.02 -21.78
C ALA A 179 -13.37 -2.19 -22.24
N ILE A 180 -13.63 -0.88 -22.12
CA ILE A 180 -12.52 0.03 -22.46
C ILE A 180 -11.70 0.29 -21.18
N PHE A 181 -10.47 -0.04 -21.34
CA PHE A 181 -9.57 0.25 -20.22
C PHE A 181 -8.45 1.21 -20.67
N SER A 182 -8.31 2.05 -19.59
CA SER A 182 -7.17 2.97 -19.84
C SER A 182 -5.94 2.52 -19.07
N GLN A 183 -4.79 2.74 -19.66
CA GLN A 183 -3.52 2.41 -18.98
C GLN A 183 -3.28 3.34 -17.79
N TRP A 184 -4.16 4.28 -17.56
CA TRP A 184 -3.82 5.32 -16.58
C TRP A 184 -4.63 5.13 -15.29
N SER A 185 -5.31 3.96 -15.20
CA SER A 185 -6.19 3.72 -14.03
C SER A 185 -5.35 3.38 -12.80
N SER A 186 -4.09 3.06 -13.06
CA SER A 186 -3.40 2.53 -11.86
C SER A 186 -1.98 3.07 -11.81
N GLY A 187 -1.68 4.09 -12.72
CA GLY A 187 -0.29 4.59 -12.62
C GLY A 187 -0.03 5.67 -13.67
N GLY A 188 1.16 6.31 -13.53
CA GLY A 188 1.47 7.49 -14.37
C GLY A 188 0.66 8.72 -13.93
N ALA A 189 1.43 9.86 -13.98
CA ALA A 189 0.75 11.12 -13.57
C ALA A 189 1.39 12.30 -14.29
N PHE A 190 0.81 13.52 -14.18
CA PHE A 190 1.40 14.70 -14.83
C PHE A 190 2.63 15.19 -14.05
N ILE A 191 2.72 14.83 -12.75
CA ILE A 191 3.96 15.14 -12.00
C ILE A 191 4.48 13.84 -11.38
N ASN A 192 5.77 13.50 -11.84
CA ASN A 192 6.31 12.18 -11.45
C ASN A 192 7.68 12.36 -10.79
N PHE A 193 7.72 11.77 -9.61
CA PHE A 193 9.05 11.56 -9.00
C PHE A 193 9.43 10.09 -9.15
N GLU A 194 10.67 9.90 -9.79
CA GLU A 194 10.99 8.49 -10.12
C GLU A 194 12.37 8.14 -9.58
N GLY A 195 12.35 7.25 -8.55
CA GLY A 195 13.62 6.66 -8.08
C GLY A 195 13.86 5.29 -8.72
N LYS A 196 14.92 4.69 -8.20
CA LYS A 196 15.21 3.33 -8.69
C LYS A 196 14.93 2.29 -7.59
N ARG A 197 14.32 1.30 -8.10
CA ARG A 197 13.96 0.25 -7.14
C ARG A 197 15.19 -0.59 -6.77
N GLN A 198 15.37 -0.81 -5.44
CA GLN A 198 16.41 -1.78 -4.99
C GLN A 198 15.81 -3.19 -4.91
N ARG A 199 16.55 -4.16 -5.54
CA ARG A 199 15.97 -5.52 -5.62
C ARG A 199 16.82 -6.49 -4.79
N SER A 200 16.10 -7.55 -4.39
CA SER A 200 16.77 -8.56 -3.55
C SER A 200 17.84 -9.31 -4.34
N ARG A 201 17.82 -9.28 -5.65
CA ARG A 201 18.76 -10.11 -6.44
C ARG A 201 20.02 -9.32 -6.79
N THR A 202 20.04 -8.06 -6.46
CA THR A 202 21.26 -7.31 -6.80
C THR A 202 22.44 -7.76 -5.93
N THR A 203 23.66 -7.74 -6.49
CA THR A 203 24.86 -8.13 -5.68
C THR A 203 25.58 -6.87 -5.20
N LYS A 204 25.24 -5.76 -5.69
CA LYS A 204 25.96 -4.50 -5.37
C LYS A 204 25.78 -4.12 -3.91
N THR A 205 24.62 -4.35 -3.34
CA THR A 205 24.39 -3.87 -1.95
C THR A 205 24.21 -5.06 -1.02
N PHE A 206 24.52 -6.28 -1.54
CA PHE A 206 24.25 -7.50 -0.76
C PHE A 206 25.24 -7.61 0.40
N LEU A 207 24.68 -7.88 1.59
CA LEU A 207 25.58 -7.98 2.79
C LEU A 207 25.56 -9.41 3.31
N GLY A 208 24.43 -10.16 3.17
CA GLY A 208 24.37 -11.53 3.72
C GLY A 208 22.91 -12.02 3.78
N ARG A 209 22.77 -13.17 4.43
CA ARG A 209 21.43 -13.79 4.56
C ARG A 209 21.17 -14.15 6.03
N ILE A 210 19.92 -14.22 6.18
CA ILE A 210 19.57 -14.83 7.50
C ILE A 210 19.86 -16.33 7.46
N ARG A 211 20.51 -16.83 8.50
CA ARG A 211 20.93 -18.24 8.52
C ARG A 211 19.72 -19.16 8.32
N GLY A 212 19.85 -20.01 7.25
CA GLY A 212 18.76 -20.92 6.83
C GLY A 212 18.46 -21.97 7.91
N GLY A 213 17.08 -22.45 7.92
CA GLY A 213 16.70 -23.62 8.76
C GLY A 213 16.31 -23.19 10.18
N GLN A 214 16.40 -21.84 10.49
CA GLN A 214 15.97 -21.40 11.83
C GLN A 214 14.93 -20.29 11.68
N ALA A 215 13.72 -20.56 12.22
CA ALA A 215 12.70 -19.48 12.25
C ALA A 215 13.14 -18.34 13.20
N VAL A 216 12.98 -17.14 12.70
CA VAL A 216 13.19 -15.97 13.58
C VAL A 216 11.84 -15.34 13.90
N PRO A 217 11.53 -15.42 15.18
CA PRO A 217 10.19 -14.94 15.55
C PRO A 217 10.06 -13.42 15.37
N ARG A 218 8.84 -13.02 15.11
CA ARG A 218 8.50 -11.58 15.14
C ARG A 218 8.90 -10.95 16.48
N TYR A 219 9.45 -9.73 16.45
CA TYR A 219 9.83 -8.88 17.60
C TYR A 219 11.26 -9.21 18.04
N SER A 220 11.88 -10.24 17.30
CA SER A 220 13.31 -10.46 17.61
C SER A 220 14.15 -9.26 17.16
N THR A 221 15.18 -9.00 17.92
CA THR A 221 16.11 -7.91 17.52
C THR A 221 17.50 -8.48 17.22
N VAL A 222 17.67 -9.70 17.58
CA VAL A 222 18.93 -10.38 17.24
C VAL A 222 18.66 -11.39 16.13
N ILE A 223 19.45 -11.14 15.04
CA ILE A 223 19.17 -11.96 13.84
C ILE A 223 20.41 -12.82 13.53
N PRO A 224 20.15 -14.09 13.45
CA PRO A 224 21.27 -14.93 13.02
C PRO A 224 21.53 -14.78 11.51
N VAL A 225 22.84 -14.65 11.23
CA VAL A 225 23.15 -14.44 9.80
C VAL A 225 24.24 -15.44 9.39
N SER A 226 24.25 -15.79 8.12
CA SER A 226 25.18 -16.82 7.62
C SER A 226 26.64 -16.34 7.72
N SER A 227 26.81 -15.04 7.65
CA SER A 227 28.15 -14.45 7.84
C SER A 227 28.02 -13.02 8.38
N THR A 228 29.04 -12.60 9.20
CA THR A 228 28.99 -11.21 9.73
C THR A 228 30.07 -10.37 9.06
N ALA A 229 30.68 -10.82 8.02
CA ALA A 229 31.93 -10.24 7.49
C ALA A 229 31.67 -8.85 6.92
N LEU A 230 30.40 -8.66 6.48
CA LEU A 230 30.22 -7.39 5.75
C LEU A 230 29.34 -6.44 6.56
N PHE A 231 28.91 -6.93 7.73
CA PHE A 231 28.03 -6.05 8.52
C PHE A 231 28.86 -5.15 9.44
N LYS A 232 28.27 -3.90 9.59
CA LYS A 232 28.89 -2.92 10.51
C LYS A 232 27.78 -2.20 11.28
N ALA A 233 28.16 -1.96 12.64
CA ALA A 233 27.19 -1.15 13.40
C ALA A 233 26.97 0.22 12.72
N GLY A 234 25.63 0.59 12.63
CA GLY A 234 25.33 1.93 12.10
C GLY A 234 24.81 1.83 10.66
N GLN A 235 24.97 0.63 10.03
CA GLN A 235 24.49 0.50 8.65
C GLN A 235 22.96 0.42 8.60
N ARG A 236 22.55 1.22 7.68
CA ARG A 236 21.11 1.00 7.42
C ARG A 236 20.93 -0.12 6.37
N ILE A 237 19.94 -0.98 6.70
CA ILE A 237 19.85 -2.17 5.82
C ILE A 237 18.38 -2.36 5.42
N ARG A 238 18.26 -3.05 4.35
CA ARG A 238 16.95 -3.56 3.93
C ARG A 238 16.97 -5.09 3.86
N ILE A 239 15.89 -5.63 4.48
CA ILE A 239 15.80 -7.10 4.47
C ILE A 239 14.63 -7.50 3.55
N PHE A 240 14.99 -8.28 2.45
CA PHE A 240 13.93 -8.83 1.59
C PHE A 240 13.66 -10.30 1.94
N VAL A 241 12.33 -10.56 1.85
CA VAL A 241 11.96 -11.97 2.12
C VAL A 241 11.11 -12.48 0.95
N ASN A 242 11.59 -13.72 0.53
CA ASN A 242 10.84 -14.32 -0.59
C ASN A 242 10.70 -15.84 -0.38
N ASP A 243 9.71 -16.40 -1.12
CA ASP A 243 9.61 -17.87 -1.25
C ASP A 243 8.84 -18.23 -2.52
N ALA A 244 8.59 -19.48 -2.68
CA ALA A 244 7.98 -19.93 -3.95
C ALA A 244 6.65 -19.22 -4.21
N SER A 245 6.01 -18.85 -3.12
CA SER A 245 4.69 -18.21 -3.30
C SER A 245 4.82 -16.76 -3.78
N THR A 246 5.96 -16.17 -3.72
CA THR A 246 6.12 -14.77 -4.16
C THR A 246 6.67 -14.73 -5.59
N ALA A 247 6.82 -15.96 -6.21
CA ALA A 247 7.35 -15.98 -7.59
C ALA A 247 6.23 -15.60 -8.57
N SER A 248 6.70 -14.87 -9.77
CA SER A 248 5.69 -14.51 -10.79
C SER A 248 5.06 -15.77 -11.39
N ARG A 249 3.68 -15.71 -11.75
CA ARG A 249 2.90 -16.84 -12.33
C ARG A 249 3.58 -17.35 -13.61
N ARG A 250 4.37 -16.45 -14.41
CA ARG A 250 5.01 -16.85 -15.69
C ARG A 250 6.19 -17.80 -15.46
N ARG A 251 6.75 -17.85 -14.28
CA ARG A 251 7.95 -18.67 -14.01
C ARG A 251 7.54 -20.07 -13.54
N LEU A 252 6.26 -20.31 -13.25
CA LEU A 252 5.82 -21.64 -12.74
C LEU A 252 5.22 -22.45 -13.88
N LEU A 253 4.92 -21.78 -15.16
CA LEU A 253 4.35 -22.53 -16.29
C LEU A 253 5.46 -22.90 -17.27
N ALA A 254 6.80 -22.63 -16.98
CA ALA A 254 7.82 -23.11 -17.94
C ALA A 254 7.97 -24.64 -17.82
N THR A 255 6.96 -25.42 -18.18
CA THR A 255 7.09 -26.80 -18.67
C THR A 255 7.82 -26.81 -20.03
N PRO A 256 8.98 -27.73 -20.31
CA PRO A 256 9.72 -27.75 -21.58
C PRO A 256 8.77 -27.69 -22.79
N LYS A 257 8.76 -26.53 -23.47
CA LYS A 257 8.25 -26.18 -24.82
C LYS A 257 8.18 -27.41 -25.74
N ALA A 258 7.03 -28.10 -25.92
CA ALA A 258 6.72 -28.97 -27.07
C ALA A 258 7.00 -28.24 -28.39
N PRO A 259 7.70 -28.91 -29.39
CA PRO A 259 8.20 -28.32 -30.64
C PRO A 259 7.06 -27.68 -31.46
N ALA A 260 7.23 -26.36 -31.75
CA ALA A 260 6.63 -25.30 -32.58
C ALA A 260 6.13 -25.86 -33.93
N VAL A 261 4.84 -26.10 -34.06
CA VAL A 261 4.17 -26.20 -35.37
C VAL A 261 4.00 -24.79 -35.96
N ALA A 262 4.80 -24.45 -36.95
CA ALA A 262 4.86 -23.48 -38.07
C ALA A 262 3.45 -23.07 -38.52
N ALA A 263 2.98 -21.87 -38.01
CA ALA A 263 1.84 -21.31 -38.78
C ALA A 263 2.17 -19.86 -39.20
N SER A 264 2.51 -19.67 -40.45
CA SER A 264 2.26 -18.95 -41.72
C SER A 264 1.51 -17.63 -41.47
N ALA A 265 2.23 -16.49 -41.49
CA ALA A 265 2.15 -15.10 -41.97
C ALA A 265 1.02 -14.92 -42.99
N THR A 266 -0.15 -14.42 -42.45
CA THR A 266 -0.89 -13.59 -43.43
C THR A 266 -1.45 -12.36 -42.73
N ALA A 267 -0.79 -11.18 -42.92
CA ALA A 267 -1.14 -9.82 -43.37
C ALA A 267 -2.57 -9.76 -43.93
N GLY A 268 -3.58 -9.32 -43.00
CA GLY A 268 -4.77 -8.72 -43.69
C GLY A 268 -5.68 -8.07 -42.65
N GLY A 269 -5.57 -6.62 -42.48
CA GLY A 269 -6.54 -5.51 -42.66
C GLY A 269 -7.99 -6.00 -42.66
N ALA A 270 -8.65 -5.85 -41.39
CA ALA A 270 -10.10 -5.63 -41.63
C ALA A 270 -10.69 -4.87 -40.43
N SER A 271 -11.03 -3.54 -40.72
CA SER A 271 -12.05 -2.50 -40.47
C SER A 271 -13.46 -3.11 -40.32
N ALA A 272 -13.98 -3.02 -38.95
CA ALA A 272 -15.46 -2.97 -38.90
C ALA A 272 -15.91 -2.01 -37.80
N SER A 273 -16.46 -0.87 -38.26
CA SER A 273 -17.40 0.21 -37.91
C SER A 273 -18.79 -0.33 -37.56
N ALA A 274 -19.19 0.00 -36.18
CA ALA A 274 -20.59 0.44 -35.93
C ALA A 274 -20.61 1.40 -34.73
N GLY A 275 -20.51 2.74 -35.11
CA GLY A 275 -20.98 4.03 -34.55
C GLY A 275 -19.79 4.96 -34.28
N GLY A 276 -19.07 5.32 -35.32
CA GLY A 276 -18.26 6.49 -35.70
C GLY A 276 -17.21 6.82 -34.63
N VAL A 277 -16.46 5.89 -34.02
CA VAL A 277 -15.06 6.21 -33.60
C VAL A 277 -14.22 4.94 -33.76
N LYS A 278 -13.63 4.68 -34.90
CA LYS A 278 -12.55 3.68 -35.13
C LYS A 278 -11.51 3.72 -34.00
N LEU A 279 -11.70 2.99 -32.82
CA LEU A 279 -10.66 2.94 -31.76
C LEU A 279 -9.52 2.02 -32.20
N SER A 280 -8.49 2.62 -32.88
CA SER A 280 -7.21 2.02 -33.28
C SER A 280 -6.68 1.07 -32.20
N VAL A 281 -6.91 -0.25 -32.29
CA VAL A 281 -6.30 -1.42 -31.64
C VAL A 281 -4.78 -1.39 -31.86
N LYS A 282 -4.18 -0.17 -32.31
CA LYS A 282 -2.71 -0.21 -32.44
C LYS A 282 -2.04 0.12 -31.11
N GLY A 283 -1.61 -0.96 -30.34
CA GLY A 283 -0.70 -0.72 -29.19
C GLY A 283 0.04 0.62 -29.31
N PRO A 284 0.31 1.25 -28.05
CA PRO A 284 0.94 2.58 -28.07
C PRO A 284 2.19 2.59 -28.95
N PRO A 285 2.39 3.66 -29.79
CA PRO A 285 3.65 3.77 -30.55
C PRO A 285 4.87 3.52 -29.65
N ALA A 286 6.01 3.12 -30.20
CA ALA A 286 7.24 2.72 -29.48
C ALA A 286 7.69 3.83 -28.51
N TRP A 287 7.59 5.04 -28.98
CA TRP A 287 8.11 6.10 -28.07
C TRP A 287 7.26 6.20 -26.81
N VAL A 288 5.91 5.94 -26.88
CA VAL A 288 5.06 5.96 -25.67
C VAL A 288 5.47 4.80 -24.74
N LYS A 289 5.77 3.71 -25.30
CA LYS A 289 6.12 2.53 -24.46
C LYS A 289 7.41 2.80 -23.68
N GLN A 290 8.23 3.66 -24.21
CA GLN A 290 9.54 3.86 -23.55
C GLN A 290 9.49 5.08 -22.63
N HIS A 291 8.31 5.84 -22.77
CA HIS A 291 8.26 7.06 -21.94
C HIS A 291 8.10 6.72 -20.46
N PRO A 292 8.84 7.37 -19.54
CA PRO A 292 8.86 7.03 -18.11
C PRO A 292 7.46 7.16 -17.47
N VAL A 293 6.64 8.13 -17.95
CA VAL A 293 5.28 8.26 -17.38
C VAL A 293 4.43 7.05 -17.75
N TYR A 294 4.53 6.65 -19.00
CA TYR A 294 3.78 5.43 -19.41
C TYR A 294 4.33 4.20 -18.69
N GLN A 295 5.62 4.09 -18.53
CA GLN A 295 6.18 2.94 -17.80
C GLN A 295 5.70 2.90 -16.35
N ALA A 296 5.53 4.09 -15.77
CA ALA A 296 4.95 4.11 -14.40
C ALA A 296 3.52 3.57 -14.41
N ALA A 297 2.81 3.92 -15.46
CA ALA A 297 1.42 3.39 -15.57
C ALA A 297 1.43 1.87 -15.74
N VAL A 298 2.31 1.39 -16.56
CA VAL A 298 2.39 -0.08 -16.78
C VAL A 298 2.76 -0.77 -15.47
N ARG A 299 3.63 -0.20 -14.73
CA ARG A 299 3.97 -0.80 -13.43
C ARG A 299 2.78 -0.80 -12.48
N GLY A 300 2.05 0.37 -12.45
CA GLY A 300 0.85 0.43 -11.59
C GLY A 300 -0.16 -0.68 -11.93
N ILE A 301 -0.31 -0.92 -13.25
CA ILE A 301 -1.28 -1.96 -13.67
C ILE A 301 -0.72 -3.34 -13.30
N ALA A 302 0.61 -3.54 -13.56
CA ALA A 302 1.22 -4.82 -13.18
C ALA A 302 1.08 -5.08 -11.67
N SER A 303 1.17 -4.07 -10.88
CA SER A 303 1.06 -4.28 -9.42
C SER A 303 -0.38 -4.64 -9.01
N LEU A 304 -1.36 -4.43 -9.95
CA LEU A 304 -2.78 -4.69 -9.61
C LEU A 304 -3.26 -5.95 -10.33
N GLY A 305 -2.30 -6.73 -11.11
CA GLY A 305 -2.61 -8.04 -11.70
C GLY A 305 -3.80 -7.95 -12.69
N GLU A 306 -4.24 -6.80 -13.37
CA GLU A 306 -5.38 -6.62 -14.30
C GLU A 306 -4.95 -6.97 -15.73
N PRO A 307 -5.85 -8.04 -16.35
CA PRO A 307 -5.59 -8.44 -17.73
C PRO A 307 -5.89 -7.30 -18.72
N GLN A 308 -5.24 -7.19 -19.82
CA GLN A 308 -5.08 -6.33 -21.01
C GLN A 308 -6.07 -6.76 -22.10
N ASP A 309 -7.53 -6.74 -21.78
CA ASP A 309 -8.27 -6.66 -23.06
C ASP A 309 -9.77 -6.88 -22.79
N GLY A 310 -10.71 -6.19 -23.33
CA GLY A 310 -11.85 -5.19 -23.53
C GLY A 310 -13.06 -5.87 -24.14
N LEU A 311 -14.53 -5.53 -23.54
CA LEU A 311 -15.90 -5.66 -24.13
C LEU A 311 -16.49 -4.28 -24.38
N THR A 312 -18.03 -3.98 -25.21
CA THR A 312 -18.79 -2.85 -25.77
C THR A 312 -19.71 -2.25 -24.69
N PRO A 313 -20.46 -0.90 -24.87
CA PRO A 313 -21.22 0.03 -24.03
C PRO A 313 -22.64 -0.49 -23.74
N ALA A 314 -23.47 -1.26 -24.47
CA ALA A 314 -24.78 -1.92 -24.22
C ALA A 314 -24.58 -3.30 -23.61
N GLN A 315 -23.25 -3.89 -23.68
CA GLN A 315 -22.68 -5.07 -22.98
C GLN A 315 -21.98 -4.65 -21.68
N ALA A 316 -21.65 -3.32 -21.46
CA ALA A 316 -21.08 -2.60 -20.30
C ALA A 316 -22.20 -2.25 -19.31
N ALA A 317 -23.47 -1.99 -19.86
CA ALA A 317 -24.63 -1.70 -18.99
C ALA A 317 -25.33 -3.01 -18.58
N ALA A 318 -25.22 -4.11 -19.49
CA ALA A 318 -25.70 -5.49 -19.22
C ALA A 318 -24.61 -6.31 -18.52
N ALA A 319 -23.23 -5.97 -18.36
CA ALA A 319 -22.03 -6.52 -17.70
C ALA A 319 -21.87 -5.90 -16.30
N ASP A 320 -22.56 -4.77 -15.98
CA ASP A 320 -22.65 -4.19 -14.63
C ASP A 320 -23.64 -4.98 -13.76
N ALA A 321 -24.69 -5.55 -14.44
CA ALA A 321 -25.62 -6.43 -13.71
C ALA A 321 -25.11 -7.88 -13.71
N GLN A 322 -24.10 -8.24 -14.58
CA GLN A 322 -23.42 -9.54 -14.67
C GLN A 322 -21.99 -9.45 -14.10
N PHE A 323 -21.06 -8.19 -13.95
CA PHE A 323 -19.86 -7.91 -13.13
C PHE A 323 -20.15 -8.08 -11.64
N ALA A 324 -21.41 -7.76 -11.14
CA ALA A 324 -21.87 -8.15 -9.78
C ALA A 324 -22.22 -9.65 -9.74
N ALA A 325 -22.52 -10.25 -11.03
CA ALA A 325 -22.89 -11.69 -11.09
C ALA A 325 -21.75 -12.51 -11.69
N ASN A 326 -20.58 -11.98 -12.44
CA ASN A 326 -19.51 -12.67 -13.19
C ASN A 326 -18.15 -12.36 -12.54
N ASN A 327 -17.80 -11.56 -11.35
CA ASN A 327 -16.92 -12.16 -10.31
C ASN A 327 -17.21 -13.65 -10.09
N ALA A 328 -17.85 -14.26 -11.07
CA ALA A 328 -17.83 -15.73 -11.06
C ALA A 328 -16.85 -16.23 -12.13
N ASP A 329 -15.45 -16.01 -12.21
CA ASP A 329 -14.45 -16.97 -12.73
C ASP A 329 -13.41 -17.26 -11.64
N SER A 330 -13.64 -18.45 -10.97
CA SER A 330 -13.67 -19.81 -10.44
C SER A 330 -13.57 -19.79 -8.91
N GLY A 331 -14.31 -18.79 -8.16
CA GLY A 331 -14.41 -19.60 -6.93
C GLY A 331 -13.10 -20.30 -6.57
N VAL A 332 -11.88 -19.80 -7.06
CA VAL A 332 -10.94 -20.83 -6.54
C VAL A 332 -10.58 -20.45 -5.10
N GLN A 333 -11.52 -20.50 -4.14
CA GLN A 333 -10.93 -20.70 -2.81
C GLN A 333 -9.69 -21.58 -2.88
N ALA A 334 -8.58 -20.95 -3.17
CA ALA A 334 -7.31 -21.73 -3.20
C ALA A 334 -6.45 -21.35 -1.99
N SER A 335 -5.95 -22.24 -1.38
CA SER A 335 -5.08 -22.04 -0.20
C SER A 335 -3.61 -22.19 -0.61
N ALA A 336 -3.02 -21.10 -0.43
CA ALA A 336 -1.56 -21.22 -0.58
C ALA A 336 -1.00 -22.39 0.24
N ALA A 337 0.07 -22.94 -0.27
CA ALA A 337 0.71 -24.04 0.49
C ALA A 337 1.08 -23.59 1.91
N PRO A 338 0.68 -24.39 2.88
CA PRO A 338 1.04 -24.06 4.27
C PRO A 338 2.54 -23.76 4.41
N GLY A 339 2.80 -22.72 5.27
CA GLY A 339 4.22 -22.44 5.58
C GLY A 339 4.81 -21.42 4.61
N THR A 340 3.97 -21.07 3.54
CA THR A 340 4.52 -20.05 2.62
C THR A 340 4.20 -18.64 3.13
N ILE A 341 4.82 -17.64 2.51
CA ILE A 341 4.62 -16.24 2.94
C ILE A 341 3.16 -15.84 2.68
N VAL A 342 2.61 -16.22 1.52
CA VAL A 342 1.21 -15.83 1.21
C VAL A 342 0.26 -16.49 2.22
N ALA A 343 0.49 -17.81 2.58
CA ALA A 343 -0.37 -18.43 3.61
C ALA A 343 -0.28 -17.67 4.93
N TRP A 344 0.97 -17.30 5.26
CA TRP A 344 1.16 -16.54 6.52
C TRP A 344 0.41 -15.20 6.46
N LEU A 345 0.47 -14.49 5.35
CA LEU A 345 -0.18 -13.16 5.26
C LEU A 345 -1.69 -13.30 5.46
N TYR A 346 -2.18 -14.54 5.24
CA TYR A 346 -3.64 -14.66 5.36
C TYR A 346 -3.99 -15.58 6.54
N GLY A 347 -3.05 -15.45 7.59
CA GLY A 347 -3.36 -16.13 8.88
C GLY A 347 -3.31 -17.65 8.74
N GLY A 348 -2.28 -18.11 7.93
CA GLY A 348 -2.23 -19.58 7.70
C GLY A 348 -3.41 -20.08 6.86
N ASN A 349 -3.95 -19.28 6.06
CA ASN A 349 -5.08 -19.58 5.16
C ASN A 349 -6.41 -19.59 5.90
N MET A 350 -6.52 -18.77 7.02
CA MET A 350 -7.82 -18.61 7.73
C MET A 350 -8.88 -18.01 6.80
N VAL A 351 -8.34 -17.30 5.85
CA VAL A 351 -9.24 -16.75 4.80
C VAL A 351 -8.62 -17.05 3.44
N ASP A 352 -9.40 -16.71 2.41
CA ASP A 352 -8.89 -16.96 1.05
C ASP A 352 -7.52 -16.31 0.81
N SER A 353 -6.53 -17.12 0.44
CA SER A 353 -5.16 -16.56 0.23
C SER A 353 -4.83 -16.49 -1.27
N GLY A 354 -5.86 -16.79 -2.06
CA GLY A 354 -5.59 -16.71 -3.51
C GLY A 354 -4.76 -17.90 -3.99
N PRO A 355 -4.32 -17.95 -5.19
CA PRO A 355 -3.57 -19.08 -5.76
C PRO A 355 -2.21 -19.27 -5.07
N ALA A 356 -1.57 -20.40 -5.44
CA ALA A 356 -0.32 -20.82 -4.77
C ALA A 356 0.82 -19.81 -5.05
N ALA A 357 0.72 -19.03 -6.12
CA ALA A 357 1.74 -17.99 -6.39
C ALA A 357 1.08 -16.81 -7.11
N GLY A 358 1.78 -15.60 -6.97
CA GLY A 358 1.39 -14.48 -7.86
C GLY A 358 0.40 -13.54 -7.15
N VAL A 359 0.09 -13.99 -5.81
CA VAL A 359 -0.75 -13.04 -5.06
C VAL A 359 0.10 -11.85 -4.59
N ILE A 360 1.26 -12.12 -4.22
CA ILE A 360 2.23 -11.05 -3.90
C ILE A 360 3.47 -11.24 -4.77
N ASN A 361 4.04 -10.11 -5.15
CA ASN A 361 5.25 -10.17 -6.00
C ASN A 361 6.53 -10.25 -5.16
N PRO A 362 7.62 -10.72 -5.82
CA PRO A 362 8.90 -10.76 -5.09
C PRO A 362 9.27 -9.38 -4.52
N ASP A 363 9.75 -9.42 -3.24
CA ASP A 363 10.38 -8.27 -2.57
C ASP A 363 9.31 -7.37 -1.95
N GLU A 364 8.04 -7.77 -2.04
CA GLU A 364 6.99 -6.89 -1.46
C GLU A 364 6.92 -7.06 0.06
N ILE A 365 7.47 -8.17 0.48
CA ILE A 365 7.63 -8.27 1.96
C ILE A 365 9.07 -7.92 2.32
N GLN A 366 9.07 -6.81 3.11
CA GLN A 366 10.42 -6.31 3.45
C GLN A 366 10.34 -5.45 4.71
N CYS A 367 11.58 -5.21 5.27
CA CYS A 367 11.64 -4.23 6.37
C CYS A 367 13.02 -3.56 6.37
N HIS A 368 13.03 -2.39 7.03
CA HIS A 368 14.29 -1.63 7.14
C HIS A 368 14.69 -1.50 8.61
N ALA A 369 16.06 -1.46 8.74
CA ALA A 369 16.56 -1.31 10.12
C ALA A 369 17.99 -0.79 10.10
N VAL A 370 18.41 -0.34 11.29
CA VAL A 370 19.84 0.00 11.46
C VAL A 370 20.51 -1.09 12.33
N ILE A 371 21.76 -1.41 11.83
CA ILE A 371 22.50 -2.42 12.62
C ILE A 371 23.10 -1.74 13.88
N LYS A 372 22.63 -2.32 15.06
CA LYS A 372 23.13 -1.74 16.34
C LYS A 372 24.45 -2.40 16.75
N ALA A 373 24.52 -3.70 16.51
CA ALA A 373 25.76 -4.39 16.93
C ALA A 373 25.94 -5.65 16.06
N VAL A 374 27.27 -6.00 15.93
CA VAL A 374 27.58 -7.25 15.20
C VAL A 374 28.27 -8.21 16.17
N GLY A 375 27.58 -9.36 16.35
CA GLY A 375 28.16 -10.40 17.24
C GLY A 375 28.63 -11.62 16.42
N ALA A 376 29.10 -12.68 17.21
CA ALA A 376 29.52 -13.92 16.51
C ALA A 376 28.30 -14.63 15.87
N GLY A 377 28.19 -14.47 14.48
CA GLY A 377 27.13 -15.17 13.74
C GLY A 377 25.77 -14.47 13.85
N THR A 378 25.73 -13.29 14.51
CA THR A 378 24.42 -12.60 14.62
C THR A 378 24.63 -11.10 14.38
N ILE A 379 23.50 -10.48 13.98
CA ILE A 379 23.43 -8.99 14.03
C ILE A 379 22.26 -8.57 14.92
N THR A 380 22.45 -7.38 15.59
CA THR A 380 21.37 -6.82 16.42
C THR A 380 20.78 -5.59 15.71
N LEU A 381 19.41 -5.59 15.52
CA LEU A 381 18.73 -4.45 14.87
C LEU A 381 18.29 -3.41 15.90
N ASP A 382 18.10 -2.20 15.44
CA ASP A 382 17.68 -1.13 16.39
C ASP A 382 16.18 -1.19 16.64
N ARG A 383 15.62 -2.21 16.03
CA ARG A 383 14.18 -2.41 16.27
C ARG A 383 13.84 -3.89 16.07
N PRO A 384 12.63 -4.18 16.59
CA PRO A 384 12.22 -5.58 16.41
C PRO A 384 11.71 -5.85 14.99
N LEU A 385 11.82 -7.07 14.54
CA LEU A 385 11.22 -7.47 13.25
C LEU A 385 9.70 -7.36 13.30
N CYS A 386 9.12 -7.01 12.20
CA CYS A 386 7.65 -6.78 12.16
C CYS A 386 6.95 -8.02 11.61
N PHE A 387 7.76 -9.13 11.33
CA PHE A 387 7.14 -10.41 10.95
C PHE A 387 8.07 -11.56 11.32
N THR A 388 7.42 -12.72 11.40
CA THR A 388 8.21 -13.95 11.62
C THR A 388 8.90 -14.38 10.32
N PHE A 389 10.21 -14.67 10.49
CA PHE A 389 10.90 -15.32 9.36
C PHE A 389 10.77 -16.84 9.46
N GLY A 390 10.02 -17.30 8.40
CA GLY A 390 9.77 -18.77 8.44
C GLY A 390 11.02 -19.56 8.04
N ALA A 391 11.11 -20.79 8.46
CA ALA A 391 12.30 -21.65 8.23
C ALA A 391 12.51 -21.90 6.73
N LYS A 392 11.41 -21.74 5.92
CA LYS A 392 11.54 -22.09 4.48
C LYS A 392 11.58 -20.82 3.63
N TRP A 393 11.66 -19.66 4.36
CA TRP A 393 11.72 -18.41 3.58
C TRP A 393 13.17 -18.04 3.27
N SER A 394 13.28 -17.54 2.07
CA SER A 394 14.63 -17.02 1.73
C SER A 394 14.73 -15.52 2.02
N SER A 395 15.99 -15.17 2.53
CA SER A 395 16.19 -13.74 2.83
C SER A 395 17.46 -13.24 2.12
N SER A 396 17.35 -11.97 1.88
CA SER A 396 18.59 -11.26 1.50
C SER A 396 18.66 -9.90 2.21
N ILE A 397 19.88 -9.67 2.78
CA ILE A 397 20.05 -8.40 3.53
C ILE A 397 20.99 -7.49 2.73
N HIS A 398 20.50 -6.25 2.52
CA HIS A 398 21.26 -5.33 1.66
C HIS A 398 21.50 -3.99 2.37
N LEU A 399 22.75 -3.49 2.04
CA LEU A 399 22.89 -2.07 2.41
C LEU A 399 21.83 -1.21 1.70
N GLU A 400 21.19 -0.42 2.55
CA GLU A 400 20.17 0.43 1.90
C GLU A 400 20.82 1.56 1.10
N GLN A 401 20.22 1.76 -0.17
CA GLN A 401 20.77 2.81 -1.05
C GLN A 401 19.63 3.49 -1.82
N PRO A 402 18.95 4.43 -1.17
CA PRO A 402 17.84 5.10 -1.87
C PRO A 402 18.36 6.02 -3.00
N THR A 403 17.58 6.09 -4.08
CA THR A 403 18.00 6.98 -5.20
C THR A 403 17.08 8.20 -5.27
N MET A 404 16.01 8.15 -4.54
CA MET A 404 15.11 9.31 -4.39
C MET A 404 14.77 9.48 -2.89
N GLN A 405 15.28 10.58 -2.38
CA GLN A 405 15.01 10.83 -0.94
C GLN A 405 15.06 12.33 -0.65
N ASP A 406 14.32 12.66 0.31
CA ASP A 406 14.28 14.07 0.79
C ASP A 406 13.81 15.00 -0.33
N SER A 407 12.82 14.51 -0.98
CA SER A 407 12.10 15.30 -2.00
C SER A 407 10.64 15.49 -1.58
N GLY A 408 10.01 16.55 -2.31
CA GLY A 408 8.64 16.76 -1.80
C GLY A 408 7.87 17.71 -2.71
N VAL A 409 6.53 17.67 -2.50
CA VAL A 409 5.61 18.65 -3.11
C VAL A 409 4.85 19.37 -1.99
N GLU A 410 4.78 20.80 -2.23
CA GLU A 410 4.13 21.45 -1.08
C GLU A 410 3.55 22.80 -1.53
N LYS A 411 2.42 23.13 -0.83
CA LYS A 411 1.83 24.48 -0.87
C LYS A 411 1.33 24.83 -2.26
N LEU A 412 0.47 23.94 -2.82
CA LEU A 412 -0.11 24.31 -4.13
C LEU A 412 -1.37 23.49 -4.39
N THR A 413 -2.06 23.95 -5.41
CA THR A 413 -3.26 23.23 -5.91
C THR A 413 -2.94 22.65 -7.29
N ILE A 414 -3.27 21.32 -7.40
CA ILE A 414 -3.26 20.74 -8.76
C ILE A 414 -4.69 20.51 -9.23
N ARG A 415 -4.96 21.19 -10.33
CA ARG A 415 -6.37 21.19 -10.75
C ARG A 415 -6.46 20.76 -12.22
N PHE A 416 -7.46 19.85 -12.48
CA PHE A 416 -7.70 19.43 -13.87
C PHE A 416 -9.00 20.07 -14.38
N LYS A 417 -9.00 20.13 -15.69
CA LYS A 417 -10.29 20.51 -16.29
C LYS A 417 -11.40 19.54 -15.86
N HIS A 418 -12.50 20.18 -15.54
CA HIS A 418 -13.62 19.30 -15.13
C HIS A 418 -14.13 18.47 -16.32
N THR A 419 -14.30 17.16 -16.03
CA THR A 419 -14.95 16.26 -17.01
C THR A 419 -15.77 15.19 -16.27
N ILE A 420 -16.73 14.68 -17.13
CA ILE A 420 -17.49 13.58 -16.50
C ILE A 420 -16.63 12.30 -16.48
N ASN A 421 -16.69 11.68 -15.24
CA ASN A 421 -15.81 10.49 -15.10
C ASN A 421 -16.41 9.30 -15.86
N MET A 422 -15.43 8.48 -16.39
CA MET A 422 -15.87 7.26 -17.12
C MET A 422 -16.03 6.08 -16.14
N PRO A 423 -16.73 5.04 -16.62
CA PRO A 423 -16.91 3.88 -15.74
C PRO A 423 -15.58 3.33 -15.22
N HIS A 424 -15.64 2.52 -14.09
CA HIS A 424 -14.46 1.90 -13.44
C HIS A 424 -13.51 1.28 -14.47
N HIS A 425 -12.10 1.94 -14.39
CA HIS A 425 -10.93 1.54 -15.22
C HIS A 425 -11.03 2.17 -16.62
N GLY A 426 -11.99 3.08 -16.77
CA GLY A 426 -12.09 3.86 -18.03
C GLY A 426 -11.56 5.29 -17.83
N ASP A 427 -10.61 5.44 -16.90
CA ASP A 427 -10.13 6.81 -16.58
C ASP A 427 -9.24 7.34 -17.73
N LYS A 428 -9.49 8.63 -18.07
CA LYS A 428 -8.70 9.26 -19.17
C LYS A 428 -7.31 9.65 -18.67
N GLY A 429 -7.10 9.58 -17.32
CA GLY A 429 -5.71 9.77 -16.82
C GLY A 429 -5.51 11.17 -16.25
N TYR A 430 -6.57 11.75 -15.68
CA TYR A 430 -6.34 12.98 -14.90
C TYR A 430 -5.72 12.65 -13.54
N ASN A 431 -4.42 12.16 -13.66
CA ASN A 431 -3.63 11.71 -12.50
C ASN A 431 -2.64 12.79 -12.08
N ALA A 432 -2.65 13.14 -10.83
CA ALA A 432 -1.91 14.36 -10.42
C ALA A 432 -0.47 13.99 -10.06
N LEU A 433 -0.29 13.07 -9.07
CA LEU A 433 1.07 12.85 -8.56
C LEU A 433 1.33 11.35 -8.48
N SER A 434 2.51 11.03 -9.09
CA SER A 434 3.03 9.66 -8.89
C SER A 434 4.44 9.73 -8.29
N ILE A 435 4.56 8.94 -7.17
CA ILE A 435 5.88 8.90 -6.49
C ILE A 435 6.31 7.43 -6.42
N SER A 436 7.45 7.20 -7.00
CA SER A 436 7.87 5.79 -7.08
C SER A 436 9.30 5.63 -6.57
N TYR A 437 9.43 4.55 -5.73
CA TYR A 437 10.74 4.13 -5.21
C TYR A 437 11.43 5.28 -4.47
N ALA A 438 10.69 5.89 -3.65
CA ALA A 438 11.27 7.00 -2.87
C ALA A 438 11.25 6.66 -1.37
N THR A 439 12.17 7.30 -0.70
CA THR A 439 12.24 7.18 0.77
C THR A 439 12.30 8.58 1.39
N ASN A 440 11.63 8.76 2.51
CA ASN A 440 11.65 10.04 3.22
C ASN A 440 11.10 11.18 2.35
N PHE A 441 10.05 10.90 1.66
CA PHE A 441 9.38 11.89 0.81
C PHE A 441 8.23 12.56 1.58
N TRP A 442 7.96 13.87 1.10
CA TRP A 442 6.78 14.44 1.77
C TRP A 442 5.90 15.13 0.72
N VAL A 443 4.57 15.04 0.99
CA VAL A 443 3.57 15.92 0.37
C VAL A 443 2.81 16.66 1.47
N ARG A 444 2.79 18.02 1.28
CA ARG A 444 2.12 18.74 2.39
C ARG A 444 1.48 20.01 1.85
N ASN A 445 0.21 20.11 2.35
CA ASN A 445 -0.58 21.30 1.99
C ASN A 445 -0.80 21.36 0.47
N VAL A 446 -1.34 20.23 -0.02
CA VAL A 446 -1.63 20.15 -1.46
C VAL A 446 -3.10 19.79 -1.65
N THR A 447 -3.72 20.50 -2.62
CA THR A 447 -5.14 20.23 -2.95
C THR A 447 -5.23 19.67 -4.38
N PHE A 448 -5.99 18.54 -4.43
CA PHE A 448 -6.26 17.96 -5.76
C PHE A 448 -7.71 18.22 -6.16
N ILE A 449 -7.88 18.75 -7.41
CA ILE A 449 -9.26 19.09 -7.82
C ILE A 449 -9.50 18.48 -9.21
N ASN A 450 -10.71 17.75 -9.31
CA ASN A 450 -11.20 17.17 -10.56
C ASN A 450 -10.24 16.10 -11.09
N MET A 451 -9.81 15.25 -10.21
CA MET A 451 -8.80 14.25 -10.59
C MET A 451 -9.47 12.87 -10.70
N ASP A 452 -8.79 12.04 -11.67
CA ASP A 452 -9.11 10.60 -11.58
C ASP A 452 -8.33 9.94 -10.43
N ASN A 453 -7.03 10.27 -10.42
CA ASN A 453 -6.16 9.82 -9.32
C ASN A 453 -5.37 11.00 -8.75
N GLY A 454 -5.49 11.13 -7.38
CA GLY A 454 -4.80 12.29 -6.76
C GLY A 454 -3.33 12.00 -6.48
N LEU A 455 -3.02 11.02 -5.68
CA LEU A 455 -1.65 10.68 -5.27
C LEU A 455 -1.48 9.16 -5.32
N LEU A 456 -0.39 8.80 -6.08
CA LEU A 456 -0.06 7.37 -6.16
C LEU A 456 1.34 7.15 -5.58
N LEU A 457 1.35 6.46 -4.45
CA LEU A 457 2.65 6.03 -3.90
C LEU A 457 2.92 4.59 -4.33
N ASN A 458 4.15 4.47 -4.86
CA ASN A 458 4.54 3.10 -5.30
C ASN A 458 5.96 2.79 -4.80
N TRP A 459 5.96 1.81 -3.88
CA TRP A 459 7.23 1.40 -3.25
C TRP A 459 7.93 2.59 -2.58
N CYS A 460 7.24 3.20 -1.77
CA CYS A 460 7.80 4.32 -0.99
C CYS A 460 7.86 3.95 0.49
N ASP A 461 8.96 4.48 1.15
CA ASP A 461 9.13 4.11 2.58
C ASP A 461 9.42 5.35 3.41
N ARG A 462 8.88 5.32 4.65
CA ARG A 462 9.17 6.34 5.68
C ARG A 462 8.87 7.75 5.15
N SER A 463 7.76 7.83 4.46
CA SER A 463 7.35 9.15 3.92
C SER A 463 6.09 9.64 4.63
N THR A 464 5.98 11.04 4.51
CA THR A 464 4.81 11.61 5.19
C THR A 464 4.01 12.46 4.19
N ILE A 465 2.74 12.07 4.13
CA ILE A 465 1.76 12.88 3.40
C ILE A 465 0.78 13.52 4.41
N THR A 466 0.70 14.91 4.28
CA THR A 466 -0.12 15.53 5.33
C THR A 466 -0.78 16.79 4.77
N ASP A 467 -2.00 16.91 5.28
CA ASP A 467 -2.78 18.12 4.93
C ASP A 467 -3.06 18.16 3.43
N VAL A 468 -3.65 17.05 2.98
CA VAL A 468 -4.02 17.00 1.55
C VAL A 468 -5.55 16.95 1.44
N LYS A 469 -5.97 17.58 0.36
CA LYS A 469 -7.44 17.68 0.15
C LYS A 469 -7.79 17.21 -1.26
N CYS A 470 -8.93 16.49 -1.25
CA CYS A 470 -9.40 16.03 -2.56
C CYS A 470 -10.84 16.51 -2.79
N GLY A 471 -11.01 17.11 -4.04
CA GLY A 471 -12.37 17.65 -4.27
C GLY A 471 -12.63 17.82 -5.77
N VAL A 472 -13.89 18.31 -5.96
CA VAL A 472 -14.30 18.57 -7.36
C VAL A 472 -14.99 19.94 -7.40
N THR A 473 -14.86 20.53 -8.56
CA THR A 473 -15.57 21.83 -8.68
C THR A 473 -17.06 21.58 -8.95
N LEU A 474 -17.38 20.46 -9.69
CA LEU A 474 -18.72 19.93 -9.91
C LEU A 474 -18.68 18.40 -9.92
N PRO A 475 -19.93 17.84 -9.47
CA PRO A 475 -19.91 16.37 -9.51
C PRO A 475 -19.48 15.84 -10.88
N ARG A 476 -18.62 14.81 -10.80
CA ARG A 476 -18.08 14.21 -12.03
C ARG A 476 -18.64 12.79 -12.20
N VAL A 477 -19.89 12.58 -11.72
CA VAL A 477 -20.48 11.22 -11.70
C VAL A 477 -21.26 11.01 -13.00
N ASN A 478 -20.96 9.89 -13.49
CA ASN A 478 -21.77 9.46 -14.66
C ASN A 478 -23.01 8.68 -14.22
N SER A 479 -24.22 9.31 -14.47
CA SER A 479 -25.48 8.76 -13.89
C SER A 479 -25.90 7.47 -14.63
N PHE A 480 -25.24 7.12 -15.72
CA PHE A 480 -25.59 5.87 -16.44
C PHE A 480 -24.83 4.68 -15.87
N HIS A 481 -23.98 4.97 -14.88
CA HIS A 481 -23.22 3.86 -14.26
C HIS A 481 -23.39 3.90 -12.73
N PRO A 482 -23.92 2.96 -12.18
CA PRO A 482 -24.33 2.88 -10.76
C PRO A 482 -23.12 2.90 -9.83
N ASP A 483 -21.80 2.65 -10.37
CA ASP A 483 -20.61 2.69 -9.47
C ASP A 483 -19.81 3.98 -9.71
N ALA A 484 -20.45 4.84 -10.50
CA ALA A 484 -19.67 6.05 -10.87
C ALA A 484 -19.46 6.94 -9.64
N ARG A 485 -18.25 7.18 -9.49
CA ARG A 485 -17.92 8.20 -8.46
C ARG A 485 -17.07 9.31 -9.09
N ASN A 486 -16.58 10.27 -8.26
CA ASN A 486 -15.97 11.51 -8.78
C ASN A 486 -14.52 11.30 -9.22
N GLY A 487 -14.14 10.00 -9.14
CA GLY A 487 -12.76 9.62 -9.51
C GLY A 487 -12.50 8.15 -9.17
N HIS A 488 -11.21 7.77 -9.40
CA HIS A 488 -10.91 6.34 -9.17
C HIS A 488 -10.15 6.14 -7.86
N HIS A 489 -8.71 6.42 -7.87
CA HIS A 489 -7.95 6.37 -6.59
C HIS A 489 -7.52 7.77 -6.16
N ALA A 490 -8.25 8.25 -5.10
CA ALA A 490 -7.84 9.60 -4.66
C ALA A 490 -6.45 9.59 -4.01
N LEU A 491 -6.28 8.72 -3.02
CA LEU A 491 -4.97 8.60 -2.34
C LEU A 491 -4.63 7.11 -2.23
N SER A 492 -3.50 6.74 -2.97
CA SER A 492 -3.20 5.29 -3.01
C SER A 492 -1.78 5.04 -2.48
N ILE A 493 -1.72 3.99 -1.65
CA ILE A 493 -0.43 3.51 -1.11
C ILE A 493 -0.25 2.07 -1.56
N THR A 494 0.60 1.93 -2.50
CA THR A 494 0.79 0.61 -3.14
C THR A 494 2.22 0.12 -2.93
N GLU A 495 2.31 -1.08 -2.28
CA GLU A 495 3.64 -1.69 -2.02
C GLU A 495 4.56 -0.71 -1.28
N SER A 496 3.98 -0.03 -0.45
CA SER A 496 4.77 0.98 0.32
C SER A 496 4.68 0.68 1.81
N HIS A 497 5.86 1.10 2.47
CA HIS A 497 5.96 0.65 3.87
C HIS A 497 6.37 1.82 4.77
N ASN A 498 5.75 1.81 6.00
CA ASN A 498 6.16 2.75 7.08
C ASN A 498 5.91 4.20 6.67
N ASN A 499 4.84 4.41 5.93
CA ASN A 499 4.47 5.81 5.59
C ASN A 499 3.36 6.31 6.53
N ILE A 500 3.28 7.75 6.48
CA ILE A 500 2.15 8.37 7.21
C ILE A 500 1.32 9.17 6.22
N LEU A 501 0.01 8.81 6.21
CA LEU A 501 -1.00 9.73 5.64
C LEU A 501 -1.88 10.32 6.75
N ARG A 502 -1.84 11.70 6.85
CA ARG A 502 -2.61 12.25 7.97
C ARG A 502 -3.21 13.60 7.56
N ARG A 503 -4.29 13.81 8.27
CA ARG A 503 -5.03 15.09 8.07
C ARG A 503 -5.42 15.26 6.61
N PHE A 504 -5.95 14.18 6.09
CA PHE A 504 -6.51 14.30 4.73
C PHE A 504 -8.00 14.64 4.80
N SER A 505 -8.50 15.28 3.72
CA SER A 505 -9.93 15.65 3.64
C SER A 505 -10.49 15.17 2.30
N MET A 506 -11.56 14.33 2.45
CA MET A 506 -12.26 13.89 1.23
C MET A 506 -13.59 14.65 1.10
N ARG A 507 -13.63 15.58 0.15
CA ARG A 507 -14.82 16.46 0.07
C ARG A 507 -15.86 15.83 -0.87
N ASN A 508 -15.39 14.83 -1.52
CA ASN A 508 -16.30 14.04 -2.38
C ASN A 508 -15.86 12.58 -2.38
N THR A 509 -16.79 11.75 -2.98
CA THR A 509 -16.45 10.30 -2.92
C THR A 509 -15.76 9.87 -4.22
N TYR A 510 -14.88 8.95 -3.97
CA TYR A 510 -14.17 8.30 -5.09
C TYR A 510 -14.36 6.78 -4.97
N ILE A 511 -14.13 6.14 -6.20
CA ILE A 511 -14.30 4.67 -6.09
C ILE A 511 -13.47 4.13 -4.94
N HIS A 512 -12.13 4.65 -5.03
CA HIS A 512 -11.24 4.33 -3.88
C HIS A 512 -10.68 5.63 -3.27
N ASP A 513 -11.28 5.89 -1.99
CA ASP A 513 -10.80 7.17 -1.39
C ASP A 513 -9.34 7.03 -0.93
N VAL A 514 -9.13 6.09 0.06
CA VAL A 514 -7.77 5.82 0.56
C VAL A 514 -7.50 4.32 0.38
N THR A 515 -6.39 4.10 -0.40
CA THR A 515 -6.16 2.70 -0.77
C THR A 515 -4.82 2.23 -0.15
N VAL A 516 -4.88 0.96 0.36
CA VAL A 516 -3.64 0.21 0.62
C VAL A 516 -3.73 -1.12 -0.13
N THR A 517 -2.57 -1.48 -0.78
CA THR A 517 -2.64 -2.73 -1.56
C THR A 517 -1.21 -3.27 -1.76
N SER A 518 -1.15 -4.48 -2.30
CA SER A 518 0.10 -5.12 -2.79
C SER A 518 1.16 -5.15 -1.70
N GLY A 519 0.85 -5.75 -0.55
CA GLY A 519 1.85 -6.02 0.52
C GLY A 519 2.20 -4.74 1.29
N SER A 520 1.45 -3.67 0.93
CA SER A 520 1.75 -2.47 1.75
C SER A 520 1.58 -2.76 3.25
N SER A 521 2.63 -2.24 4.02
CA SER A 521 2.57 -2.63 5.44
C SER A 521 3.19 -1.53 6.31
N MET A 522 2.76 -1.56 7.46
CA MET A 522 3.32 -0.68 8.51
C MET A 522 3.08 0.79 8.17
N ASN A 523 2.05 1.00 7.32
CA ASN A 523 1.65 2.41 7.09
C ASN A 523 0.65 2.88 8.16
N VAL A 524 0.71 4.27 8.35
CA VAL A 524 -0.21 4.86 9.36
C VAL A 524 -1.11 5.86 8.62
N ILE A 525 -2.42 5.50 8.68
CA ILE A 525 -3.42 6.44 8.14
C ILE A 525 -4.24 7.01 9.30
N MET A 526 -4.24 8.43 9.35
CA MET A 526 -4.81 8.94 10.62
C MET A 526 -5.29 10.38 10.43
N GLU A 527 -6.15 10.69 11.28
CA GLU A 527 -6.62 12.08 11.44
C GLU A 527 -7.21 12.62 10.13
N GLY A 528 -7.81 11.74 9.40
CA GLY A 528 -8.52 12.16 8.17
C GLY A 528 -10.01 12.37 8.41
N LYS A 529 -10.63 13.02 7.36
CA LYS A 529 -12.09 13.21 7.43
C LYS A 529 -12.67 13.26 6.02
N GLY A 530 -13.97 12.96 5.98
CA GLY A 530 -14.65 13.07 4.66
C GLY A 530 -16.16 12.91 4.82
N ILE A 531 -16.83 13.08 3.66
CA ILE A 531 -18.31 13.07 3.71
C ILE A 531 -18.81 11.62 3.78
N ASP A 532 -17.99 10.57 3.33
CA ASP A 532 -18.31 9.14 3.37
C ASP A 532 -17.06 8.33 2.95
N VAL A 533 -16.16 8.30 3.87
CA VAL A 533 -14.78 7.88 3.55
C VAL A 533 -14.76 6.36 3.38
N ASN A 534 -14.04 5.96 2.29
CA ASN A 534 -13.73 4.54 1.99
C ASN A 534 -12.25 4.25 2.25
N LEU A 535 -12.07 3.25 3.17
CA LEU A 535 -10.68 2.78 3.39
C LEU A 535 -10.46 1.47 2.63
N ASP A 536 -10.06 1.65 1.40
CA ASP A 536 -9.98 0.54 0.42
C ASP A 536 -8.75 -0.33 0.67
N HIS A 537 -9.02 -1.62 1.00
CA HIS A 537 -7.95 -2.63 1.05
C HIS A 537 -7.93 -3.42 -0.26
N HIS A 538 -7.37 -2.72 -1.20
CA HIS A 538 -7.37 -3.32 -2.55
C HIS A 538 -6.55 -4.62 -2.57
N ARG A 539 -7.28 -5.84 -2.83
CA ARG A 539 -6.68 -7.20 -2.66
C ARG A 539 -5.18 -7.18 -2.97
N THR A 540 -4.48 -8.24 -2.49
CA THR A 540 -3.04 -8.51 -2.59
C THR A 540 -2.34 -8.19 -1.26
N ALA A 541 -2.97 -8.52 -0.24
CA ALA A 541 -2.51 -8.80 1.15
C ALA A 541 -1.90 -7.55 1.79
N PRO A 542 -2.54 -6.35 1.72
CA PRO A 542 -2.02 -5.33 2.65
C PRO A 542 -2.14 -5.78 4.12
N TRP A 543 -1.05 -5.42 4.91
CA TRP A 543 -1.09 -6.01 6.27
C TRP A 543 -0.39 -5.06 7.25
N ALA A 544 -0.86 -5.18 8.51
CA ALA A 544 -0.22 -4.51 9.67
C ALA A 544 -0.22 -3.00 9.50
N ASN A 545 -1.21 -2.51 8.75
CA ASN A 545 -1.38 -1.04 8.69
C ASN A 545 -2.25 -0.54 9.84
N LEU A 546 -2.01 0.80 10.16
CA LEU A 546 -2.80 1.39 11.25
C LEU A 546 -3.71 2.47 10.67
N PHE A 547 -5.01 2.29 10.97
CA PHE A 547 -6.01 3.36 10.73
C PHE A 547 -6.54 3.89 12.07
N SER A 548 -6.22 5.24 12.26
CA SER A 548 -6.46 5.68 13.65
C SER A 548 -7.00 7.11 13.64
N ASP A 549 -8.12 7.28 14.38
CA ASP A 549 -8.71 8.61 14.61
C ASP A 549 -9.13 9.24 13.28
N ILE A 550 -10.06 8.57 12.65
CA ILE A 550 -10.54 9.08 11.35
C ILE A 550 -12.06 9.30 11.45
N SER A 551 -12.42 10.48 10.98
CA SER A 551 -13.86 10.75 10.85
C SER A 551 -14.36 10.30 9.47
N LEU A 552 -15.30 9.30 9.53
CA LEU A 552 -15.70 8.65 8.26
C LEU A 552 -16.89 9.36 7.62
N GLY A 553 -17.32 10.49 8.26
CA GLY A 553 -18.58 11.06 7.73
C GLY A 553 -19.77 10.11 7.94
N ALA A 554 -20.48 9.83 6.75
CA ALA A 554 -21.67 8.95 6.92
C ALA A 554 -21.24 7.53 7.32
N GLY A 555 -20.07 7.11 6.99
CA GLY A 555 -19.52 5.81 7.41
C GLY A 555 -20.29 4.63 6.80
N ARG A 556 -20.71 4.76 5.56
CA ARG A 556 -21.53 3.68 4.97
C ARG A 556 -20.63 2.73 4.18
N ARG A 557 -19.34 3.17 4.02
CA ARG A 557 -18.58 2.30 3.08
C ARG A 557 -17.11 2.23 3.53
N PRO A 558 -16.92 2.25 4.68
CA PRO A 558 -15.51 2.33 5.11
C PRO A 558 -14.71 1.09 4.66
N PHE A 559 -15.46 -0.03 4.42
CA PHE A 559 -14.67 -1.25 4.08
C PHE A 559 -15.07 -1.75 2.70
N ALA A 560 -15.80 -0.87 1.97
CA ALA A 560 -16.02 -1.23 0.56
C ALA A 560 -14.70 -1.24 -0.22
N SER A 561 -14.31 -2.56 -0.51
CA SER A 561 -12.96 -2.71 -1.10
C SER A 561 -13.06 -3.43 -2.44
N GLY A 562 -11.96 -3.03 -3.27
CA GLY A 562 -11.99 -3.61 -4.63
C GLY A 562 -10.80 -4.57 -4.83
N GLY A 563 -10.58 -5.00 -6.08
CA GLY A 563 -9.47 -5.91 -6.45
C GLY A 563 -10.02 -7.23 -7.02
N LYS A 564 -9.19 -7.75 -7.83
CA LYS A 564 -9.60 -9.02 -8.47
C LYS A 564 -9.77 -10.13 -7.42
N LYS A 565 -10.85 -11.02 -7.50
CA LYS A 565 -11.20 -12.02 -6.45
C LYS A 565 -10.12 -13.10 -6.36
N SER A 566 -9.40 -13.32 -7.48
CA SER A 566 -8.35 -14.36 -7.45
C SER A 566 -7.15 -13.93 -6.60
N ARG A 567 -7.22 -12.79 -5.95
CA ARG A 567 -5.97 -12.29 -5.31
C ARG A 567 -6.14 -12.28 -3.78
N GLY A 568 -6.94 -13.33 -3.47
CA GLY A 568 -7.03 -13.52 -2.01
C GLY A 568 -8.05 -12.56 -1.38
N ALA A 569 -8.20 -12.75 -0.11
CA ALA A 569 -9.09 -11.85 0.67
C ALA A 569 -8.60 -10.40 0.59
N TYR A 570 -9.50 -9.47 0.98
CA TYR A 570 -9.20 -8.03 0.81
C TYR A 570 -8.01 -7.62 1.69
N SER A 571 -7.91 -8.28 2.84
CA SER A 571 -6.87 -7.75 3.75
C SER A 571 -5.99 -8.91 4.26
N GLY A 572 -4.73 -8.58 4.34
CA GLY A 572 -3.82 -9.48 5.11
C GLY A 572 -3.95 -9.29 6.62
N LEU A 573 -3.06 -9.95 7.35
CA LEU A 573 -3.25 -10.06 8.82
C LEU A 573 -2.84 -8.76 9.50
N LEU A 574 -3.44 -8.34 10.62
CA LEU A 574 -2.99 -7.42 11.69
C LEU A 574 -3.18 -5.96 11.27
N ASN A 575 -4.04 -5.81 10.30
CA ASN A 575 -4.48 -4.40 10.17
C ASN A 575 -5.34 -3.97 11.35
N THR A 576 -5.08 -2.68 11.72
CA THR A 576 -5.71 -2.23 12.99
C THR A 576 -6.54 -0.97 12.70
N TYR A 577 -7.83 -1.11 13.10
CA TYR A 577 -8.75 0.04 13.00
C TYR A 577 -9.12 0.56 14.40
N TYR A 578 -8.52 1.71 14.65
CA TYR A 578 -8.56 2.24 16.03
C TYR A 578 -9.30 3.59 16.02
N ASN A 579 -10.49 3.58 16.68
CA ASN A 579 -11.27 4.81 16.94
C ASN A 579 -11.71 5.45 15.62
N LEU A 580 -12.30 4.65 14.72
CA LEU A 580 -13.01 5.25 13.56
C LEU A 580 -14.41 5.72 13.98
N ARG A 581 -14.75 6.96 13.30
CA ARG A 581 -15.99 7.54 13.87
C ARG A 581 -16.90 8.00 12.72
N LYS A 582 -18.20 7.68 13.00
CA LYS A 582 -19.19 8.30 12.08
C LYS A 582 -19.60 9.68 12.60
N ARG A 583 -20.10 10.42 11.66
CA ARG A 583 -20.48 11.79 12.05
C ARG A 583 -21.66 11.76 13.02
N ASP A 584 -22.52 10.82 12.90
CA ASP A 584 -23.73 10.82 13.77
C ASP A 584 -23.46 10.08 15.08
N GLY A 585 -22.19 9.58 15.28
CA GLY A 585 -21.82 9.02 16.59
C GLY A 585 -22.20 7.54 16.67
N GLN A 586 -22.91 7.03 15.64
CA GLN A 586 -23.25 5.60 15.68
C GLN A 586 -22.01 4.73 15.45
N PRO A 587 -22.16 3.48 15.99
CA PRO A 587 -21.01 2.58 15.79
C PRO A 587 -20.76 2.29 14.30
N VAL A 588 -19.48 2.04 14.00
CA VAL A 588 -19.09 1.68 12.62
C VAL A 588 -19.33 0.19 12.40
N ARG A 589 -20.00 -0.12 11.21
CA ARG A 589 -20.27 -1.54 10.91
C ARG A 589 -19.00 -2.23 10.38
N MET A 590 -18.72 -3.37 11.04
CA MET A 590 -17.55 -4.16 10.60
C MET A 590 -17.90 -4.95 9.34
N PRO A 591 -16.80 -5.29 8.50
CA PRO A 591 -17.05 -6.06 7.27
C PRO A 591 -17.28 -7.55 7.56
N ALA A 592 -17.55 -8.31 6.47
CA ALA A 592 -17.71 -9.77 6.64
C ALA A 592 -16.39 -10.42 7.09
N CYS A 593 -16.54 -11.62 7.77
CA CYS A 593 -15.36 -12.29 8.37
C CYS A 593 -14.36 -12.69 7.27
N SER A 594 -14.86 -12.71 6.04
CA SER A 594 -13.96 -13.10 4.95
C SER A 594 -13.02 -11.95 4.55
N PHE A 595 -13.21 -10.82 5.23
CA PHE A 595 -12.42 -9.63 4.87
C PHE A 595 -10.93 -9.85 5.11
N GLY A 596 -10.56 -10.56 6.13
CA GLY A 596 -9.13 -10.78 6.44
C GLY A 596 -8.97 -11.45 7.81
N PRO A 597 -7.79 -11.99 8.03
CA PRO A 597 -7.55 -12.69 9.31
C PRO A 597 -6.86 -11.78 10.33
N LEU A 598 -7.16 -12.00 11.62
CA LEU A 598 -6.46 -11.39 12.76
C LEU A 598 -6.53 -9.86 12.70
N LEU A 599 -7.68 -9.39 12.34
CA LEU A 599 -7.85 -7.92 12.32
C LEU A 599 -8.22 -7.40 13.70
N ASN A 600 -7.78 -6.10 13.85
CA ASN A 600 -8.06 -5.48 15.16
C ASN A 600 -9.04 -4.31 14.98
N PHE A 601 -10.20 -4.45 15.73
CA PHE A 601 -11.16 -3.32 15.78
C PHE A 601 -11.30 -2.81 17.21
N VAL A 602 -10.75 -1.60 17.47
CA VAL A 602 -10.85 -1.01 18.82
C VAL A 602 -11.60 0.32 18.74
N GLY A 603 -12.75 0.43 19.36
CA GLY A 603 -13.62 1.63 19.34
C GLY A 603 -15.10 1.20 19.30
N ARG A 604 -15.86 2.04 18.69
CA ARG A 604 -17.32 1.75 18.69
C ARG A 604 -17.68 1.03 17.38
N TYR A 605 -17.73 -0.36 17.49
CA TYR A 605 -18.03 -1.16 16.28
C TYR A 605 -19.26 -2.04 16.55
N THR A 606 -20.01 -2.33 15.48
CA THR A 606 -21.14 -3.28 15.57
C THR A 606 -20.92 -4.40 14.54
N GLY A 607 -21.62 -5.59 14.63
CA GLY A 607 -21.47 -6.72 13.67
C GLY A 607 -20.76 -7.90 14.33
N GLY A 608 -20.52 -9.06 13.55
CA GLY A 608 -20.00 -10.34 14.09
C GLY A 608 -18.51 -10.25 14.44
N LYS A 609 -18.02 -10.67 15.53
CA LYS A 609 -16.64 -10.65 16.09
C LYS A 609 -15.78 -11.74 15.45
N CYS A 610 -16.25 -12.46 14.52
CA CYS A 610 -15.63 -13.42 13.60
C CYS A 610 -14.58 -14.29 14.32
N PRO A 611 -14.92 -15.23 15.19
CA PRO A 611 -13.97 -16.11 15.88
C PRO A 611 -13.19 -16.98 14.91
N SER A 612 -13.81 -17.28 13.70
CA SER A 612 -13.13 -18.16 12.71
C SER A 612 -11.91 -17.46 12.09
N THR A 613 -11.90 -16.16 12.15
CA THR A 613 -10.73 -15.45 11.57
C THR A 613 -9.96 -14.71 12.66
N ALA A 614 -10.32 -14.95 13.88
CA ALA A 614 -9.60 -14.52 15.08
C ALA A 614 -9.48 -12.99 15.15
N TRP A 615 -10.60 -12.28 14.88
CA TRP A 615 -10.57 -10.82 15.04
C TRP A 615 -10.53 -10.44 16.53
N TYR A 616 -9.79 -9.32 16.76
CA TYR A 616 -9.88 -8.69 18.10
C TYR A 616 -10.78 -7.45 18.02
N VAL A 617 -11.88 -7.56 18.88
CA VAL A 617 -12.83 -6.42 18.87
C VAL A 617 -13.01 -5.94 20.32
N ALA A 618 -12.69 -4.68 20.45
CA ALA A 618 -12.77 -4.17 21.83
C ALA A 618 -13.19 -2.70 21.80
N ALA A 619 -13.89 -2.37 22.91
CA ALA A 619 -14.18 -0.91 23.02
C ALA A 619 -12.89 -0.13 23.35
N LEU A 620 -13.05 1.17 22.99
CA LEU A 620 -11.90 2.02 23.37
C LEU A 620 -11.82 2.15 24.91
N PRO A 621 -10.65 1.76 25.50
CA PRO A 621 -10.54 1.87 26.97
C PRO A 621 -10.77 3.31 27.45
N LYS A 622 -11.45 3.38 28.63
CA LYS A 622 -11.65 4.74 29.21
C LYS A 622 -10.31 5.47 29.38
N GLY A 623 -10.23 6.76 28.86
CA GLY A 623 -9.01 7.58 29.05
C GLY A 623 -7.98 7.31 27.94
N ALA A 624 -8.32 6.27 27.05
CA ALA A 624 -7.36 6.02 25.95
C ALA A 624 -7.37 7.21 24.97
N PRO A 625 -6.15 7.59 24.47
CA PRO A 625 -6.11 8.66 23.47
C PRO A 625 -6.87 8.27 22.19
N ALA A 626 -7.28 9.33 21.59
CA ALA A 626 -8.07 9.09 20.35
C ALA A 626 -7.19 8.46 19.27
N ASN A 627 -5.91 8.80 19.35
CA ASN A 627 -5.03 8.32 18.25
C ASN A 627 -3.95 7.37 18.81
N LEU A 628 -3.91 6.16 18.27
CA LEU A 628 -3.01 5.11 18.82
C LEU A 628 -1.56 5.42 18.42
N TYR A 629 -1.33 5.91 17.22
CA TYR A 629 0.06 6.23 16.84
C TYR A 629 0.69 7.21 17.81
N TRP A 630 -0.06 8.33 18.11
CA TRP A 630 0.54 9.32 19.02
C TRP A 630 0.67 8.75 20.44
N ALA A 631 -0.24 7.88 20.78
CA ALA A 631 -0.05 7.22 22.10
C ALA A 631 1.27 6.42 22.13
N GLN A 632 1.57 5.75 21.02
CA GLN A 632 2.84 4.97 21.00
C GLN A 632 4.04 5.91 20.99
N VAL A 633 3.90 7.01 20.22
CA VAL A 633 5.03 7.97 20.19
C VAL A 633 5.25 8.51 21.61
N ALA A 634 4.16 8.87 22.25
CA ALA A 634 4.31 9.43 23.62
C ALA A 634 4.93 8.39 24.56
N ALA A 635 4.52 7.17 24.44
CA ALA A 635 5.07 6.11 25.32
C ALA A 635 6.56 5.91 25.07
N LYS A 636 6.90 5.89 23.82
CA LYS A 636 8.33 5.72 23.50
C LYS A 636 9.16 6.89 24.04
N ALA A 637 8.67 8.11 23.88
CA ALA A 637 9.39 9.28 24.42
C ALA A 637 9.55 9.18 25.95
N ARG A 638 8.48 8.75 26.66
CA ARG A 638 8.58 8.62 28.14
C ARG A 638 9.63 7.58 28.52
N LYS A 639 9.69 6.47 27.76
CA LYS A 639 10.67 5.41 28.09
C LYS A 639 12.10 5.91 27.82
N ALA A 640 12.19 6.83 26.92
CA ALA A 640 13.54 7.37 26.63
C ALA A 640 13.87 8.53 27.58
N GLY A 641 13.01 8.90 28.54
CA GLY A 641 13.28 9.98 29.51
C GLY A 641 13.04 11.36 28.90
N ARG A 642 12.42 11.58 27.84
CA ARG A 642 12.17 12.85 27.13
C ARG A 642 10.73 13.32 27.39
#